data_AF-A0A182LWK6-F1
#
_entry.id   AF-A0A182LWK6-F1
#
_cell.length_a   1.000
_cell.length_b   1.000
_cell.length_c   1.000
_cell.angle_alpha   90.00
_cell.angle_beta   90.00
_cell.angle_gamma   90.00
#
_symmetry.space_group_name_H-M   'P 1'
#
loop_
_entity.id
_entity.type
_entity.pdbx_description
1 polymer ?
#
loop_
_entity_poly.entity_id
_entity_poly.type
_entity_poly.pdbx_seq_one_letter_code
_entity_poly.pdbx_strand_id
1 'polypeptide(L)'
;MAVSELIQKYGYPIEQHEVITADGYVLTLTRIPPKGKATKHSHPILLVHGLFASSADFLIIGPNNSLAYLLADQGHDVWLADLRGNRYSHRHIKWGSDSRAYWNYSWHEMGYFDLPATIDHILQVTGTRRLHYIGYSQGTTVFFVMASSRPEYNDKIVRMYALSPAVYVEHVRSPIFRWLAENSATVKSFLDSLGLWQVLPHNKAQYALQRALCPARKTRSFCVLLIEQIVGPNPNGTDRLAQHVIAGHNPSGASSKQLLHFAQLNRCGRFQQFDYGHKEQNLAAYGQEEPPIYNLSAVTTPVVIFYGLNDWMVDPSNIVRLADELPNVISMNAVEDHNFNHLDFMTAKRVRALVYDKILRELQELMELITKYGYRGQAYTVTTSDGYRLGVHRLARKEGPDPKQLPILIIHGLLGSSADWVLIGPKDALAYQLANAGYDVWLGNTRGNRYSRQHEQRSPDDAEFWNFSWHEKGMYDLPAMIDFILNKTQTPSRQIYYIGYSEGTTVYFTMTSNLPEYNGKIRLAHAIAPAVLLEEVRSPLLLSLSENAGLLVSIAQISNIGEILRWSEQQNGFLRSVCPPYARRNPCVVIFENLFGPNTEAIDMTTLQAMMGHCPSGAALKEGQHYNQIMQTGIFRPYQEDTELIVKPYNLSASNVPVHIFYGLNDWIIHPKNIIRTLCYTTKLASGLCAQSDPARSKKLAIFSSKMSQTRATLRLFDDLPMLAYSLSYGYGSKEPDRWMGLIGFVTNLIDHAYYPVDKICWLIEHNLLNVENPTRWDTINSMLWVASIYLNLMKTIRSFTVMEQHKSCIDKKENESSQAFRMLLIKQRMEAISILRLSLDLIHAGSTLPKGMLWGGRFQTWHVGLIGSISSLLGLYQYVAKKRIVKQSS
;
A
#
# COMPACT_ATOMS: atom_id res chain seq x y z
N MET A 1 7.95 33.94 27.90
CA MET A 1 8.44 32.72 28.57
C MET A 1 9.61 32.21 27.77
N ALA A 2 10.68 31.78 28.41
CA ALA A 2 11.77 31.04 27.76
C ALA A 2 11.29 29.62 27.39
N VAL A 3 12.06 28.91 26.57
CA VAL A 3 11.78 27.51 26.18
C VAL A 3 11.60 26.61 27.39
N SER A 4 12.47 26.74 28.40
CA SER A 4 12.38 25.95 29.62
C SER A 4 11.11 26.21 30.42
N GLU A 5 10.72 27.47 30.55
CA GLU A 5 9.47 27.87 31.20
C GLU A 5 8.23 27.36 30.46
N LEU A 6 8.25 27.34 29.11
CA LEU A 6 7.15 26.79 28.32
C LEU A 6 6.94 25.30 28.60
N ILE A 7 8.02 24.52 28.62
CA ILE A 7 7.98 23.07 28.85
C ILE A 7 7.53 22.77 30.29
N GLN A 8 8.12 23.47 31.28
CA GLN A 8 7.77 23.32 32.69
C GLN A 8 6.31 23.73 32.97
N LYS A 9 5.81 24.79 32.34
CA LYS A 9 4.41 25.25 32.48
C LYS A 9 3.41 24.13 32.18
N TYR A 10 3.71 23.24 31.24
CA TYR A 10 2.83 22.12 30.86
C TYR A 10 3.21 20.80 31.56
N GLY A 11 4.12 20.82 32.52
CA GLY A 11 4.45 19.65 33.36
C GLY A 11 5.29 18.58 32.66
N TYR A 12 6.02 18.92 31.61
CA TYR A 12 6.95 18.00 30.95
C TYR A 12 8.32 18.04 31.65
N PRO A 13 9.03 16.90 31.75
CA PRO A 13 10.40 16.90 32.23
C PRO A 13 11.28 17.64 31.23
N ILE A 14 12.38 18.20 31.72
CA ILE A 14 13.30 18.98 30.91
C ILE A 14 14.73 18.79 31.36
N GLU A 15 15.63 18.69 30.39
CA GLU A 15 17.08 18.80 30.58
C GLU A 15 17.63 19.85 29.62
N GLN A 16 18.65 20.58 30.06
CA GLN A 16 19.42 21.49 29.22
C GLN A 16 20.83 20.96 29.06
N HIS A 17 21.33 21.03 27.84
CA HIS A 17 22.67 20.57 27.47
C HIS A 17 23.39 21.69 26.72
N GLU A 18 24.71 21.74 26.87
CA GLU A 18 25.57 22.64 26.12
C GLU A 18 26.53 21.82 25.28
N VAL A 19 26.72 22.22 24.03
CA VAL A 19 27.60 21.56 23.08
C VAL A 19 28.56 22.58 22.49
N ILE A 20 29.85 22.24 22.49
CA ILE A 20 30.89 23.09 21.90
C ILE A 20 31.21 22.54 20.51
N THR A 21 31.06 23.37 19.48
CA THR A 21 31.39 23.00 18.10
C THR A 21 32.90 22.99 17.87
N ALA A 22 33.36 22.32 16.81
CA ALA A 22 34.79 22.25 16.50
C ALA A 22 35.42 23.64 16.24
N ASP A 23 34.63 24.61 15.77
CA ASP A 23 35.05 25.99 15.57
C ASP A 23 34.76 26.90 16.78
N GLY A 24 34.26 26.35 17.89
CA GLY A 24 34.23 27.00 19.20
C GLY A 24 32.95 27.74 19.58
N TYR A 25 31.86 27.59 18.84
CA TYR A 25 30.54 28.07 19.26
C TYR A 25 29.98 27.18 20.36
N VAL A 26 29.24 27.79 21.30
CA VAL A 26 28.56 27.07 22.38
C VAL A 26 27.06 27.08 22.10
N LEU A 27 26.54 25.91 21.76
CA LEU A 27 25.15 25.68 21.40
C LEU A 27 24.35 25.19 22.60
N THR A 28 23.12 25.66 22.72
CA THR A 28 22.16 25.19 23.70
C THR A 28 21.24 24.14 23.07
N LEU A 29 21.08 23.00 23.74
CA LEU A 29 20.10 21.98 23.39
C LEU A 29 19.11 21.83 24.55
N THR A 30 17.82 21.74 24.22
CA THR A 30 16.78 21.42 25.18
C THR A 30 16.24 20.02 24.92
N ARG A 31 16.19 19.18 25.94
CA ARG A 31 15.67 17.81 25.85
C ARG A 31 14.39 17.66 26.67
N ILE A 32 13.37 17.03 26.09
CA ILE A 32 12.18 16.54 26.79
C ILE A 32 12.32 15.01 26.88
N PRO A 33 12.85 14.48 27.98
CA PRO A 33 13.04 13.03 28.12
C PRO A 33 11.69 12.30 28.26
N PRO A 34 11.63 11.01 27.93
CA PRO A 34 10.40 10.23 28.05
C PRO A 34 9.96 10.09 29.52
N LYS A 35 8.66 10.18 29.80
CA LYS A 35 8.06 10.12 31.15
C LYS A 35 8.19 8.74 31.85
N GLY A 36 8.93 7.77 31.29
CA GLY A 36 9.11 6.40 31.80
C GLY A 36 10.46 5.78 31.41
N LYS A 37 10.72 4.51 31.76
CA LYS A 37 11.95 3.81 31.31
C LYS A 37 11.96 3.77 29.79
N ALA A 38 12.91 4.47 29.17
CA ALA A 38 13.15 4.41 27.74
C ALA A 38 13.23 2.94 27.29
N THR A 39 12.41 2.55 26.32
CA THR A 39 12.57 1.24 25.68
C THR A 39 13.92 1.28 24.96
N LYS A 40 14.74 0.24 25.12
CA LYS A 40 16.10 0.13 24.56
C LYS A 40 16.19 0.26 23.02
N HIS A 41 15.06 0.48 22.34
CA HIS A 41 14.91 0.45 20.89
C HIS A 41 14.29 1.74 20.31
N SER A 42 13.95 2.75 21.11
CA SER A 42 13.44 4.02 20.61
C SER A 42 14.61 4.94 20.19
N HIS A 43 14.63 5.35 18.92
CA HIS A 43 15.62 6.33 18.44
C HIS A 43 15.21 7.74 18.89
N PRO A 44 16.15 8.59 19.37
CA PRO A 44 15.87 9.98 19.72
C PRO A 44 15.37 10.76 18.50
N ILE A 45 14.67 11.86 18.73
CA ILE A 45 14.13 12.72 17.68
C ILE A 45 14.69 14.13 17.86
N LEU A 46 15.44 14.60 16.87
CA LEU A 46 16.03 15.94 16.83
C LEU A 46 15.16 16.89 16.00
N LEU A 47 14.74 18.00 16.60
CA LEU A 47 13.97 19.07 15.96
C LEU A 47 14.87 20.30 15.74
N VAL A 48 14.92 20.79 14.50
CA VAL A 48 15.79 21.92 14.10
C VAL A 48 15.01 23.02 13.41
N HIS A 49 15.14 24.25 13.94
CA HIS A 49 14.35 25.42 13.55
C HIS A 49 14.81 26.08 12.24
N GLY A 50 14.00 27.02 11.73
CA GLY A 50 14.26 27.80 10.51
C GLY A 50 15.10 29.07 10.70
N LEU A 51 15.24 29.86 9.64
CA LEU A 51 15.90 31.17 9.69
C LEU A 51 15.10 32.14 10.59
N PHE A 52 15.81 32.92 11.42
CA PHE A 52 15.23 33.82 12.43
C PHE A 52 14.37 33.15 13.52
N ALA A 53 14.33 31.82 13.58
CA ALA A 53 13.55 31.06 14.54
C ALA A 53 14.40 30.59 15.74
N SER A 54 13.75 29.88 16.66
CA SER A 54 14.39 29.14 17.75
C SER A 54 13.65 27.83 18.02
N SER A 55 14.18 27.01 18.92
CA SER A 55 13.50 25.80 19.41
C SER A 55 12.08 26.05 19.95
N ALA A 56 11.76 27.28 20.37
CA ALA A 56 10.44 27.65 20.88
C ALA A 56 9.31 27.39 19.87
N ASP A 57 9.57 27.50 18.57
CA ASP A 57 8.56 27.38 17.51
C ASP A 57 7.84 26.02 17.54
N PHE A 58 8.54 24.97 17.97
CA PHE A 58 7.97 23.63 18.12
C PHE A 58 7.07 23.47 19.36
N LEU A 59 6.95 24.49 20.22
CA LEU A 59 6.31 24.43 21.56
C LEU A 59 5.17 25.45 21.78
N ILE A 60 5.18 26.55 21.04
CA ILE A 60 4.33 27.73 21.32
C ILE A 60 2.81 27.53 21.17
N ILE A 61 2.35 26.50 20.44
CA ILE A 61 0.91 26.25 20.23
C ILE A 61 0.33 25.23 21.22
N GLY A 62 1.10 24.84 22.24
CA GLY A 62 0.66 24.07 23.40
C GLY A 62 0.59 22.55 23.18
N PRO A 63 0.41 21.76 24.26
CA PRO A 63 0.68 20.31 24.28
C PRO A 63 -0.14 19.49 23.28
N ASN A 64 -1.36 19.91 22.97
CA ASN A 64 -2.23 19.19 22.05
C ASN A 64 -1.92 19.42 20.56
N ASN A 65 -1.08 20.40 20.22
CA ASN A 65 -0.85 20.77 18.82
C ASN A 65 0.64 20.95 18.47
N SER A 66 1.49 21.26 19.44
CA SER A 66 2.93 21.46 19.21
C SER A 66 3.65 20.12 19.02
N LEU A 67 4.41 20.02 17.93
CA LEU A 67 5.06 18.77 17.51
C LEU A 67 5.93 18.16 18.62
N ALA A 68 6.71 18.98 19.34
CA ALA A 68 7.58 18.48 20.40
C ALA A 68 6.80 17.81 21.55
N TYR A 69 5.68 18.38 21.97
CA TYR A 69 4.83 17.79 23.01
C TYR A 69 4.11 16.54 22.52
N LEU A 70 3.61 16.55 21.27
CA LEU A 70 2.98 15.37 20.68
C LEU A 70 3.94 14.17 20.64
N LEU A 71 5.20 14.40 20.27
CA LEU A 71 6.24 13.37 20.27
C LEU A 71 6.56 12.88 21.70
N ALA A 72 6.71 13.82 22.64
CA ALA A 72 6.97 13.48 24.04
C ALA A 72 5.81 12.68 24.66
N ASP A 73 4.56 12.99 24.31
CA ASP A 73 3.38 12.25 24.78
C ASP A 73 3.23 10.87 24.12
N GLN A 74 3.85 10.64 22.96
CA GLN A 74 4.02 9.29 22.39
C GLN A 74 5.21 8.53 23.02
N GLY A 75 5.94 9.13 23.96
CA GLY A 75 7.04 8.48 24.68
C GLY A 75 8.39 8.53 23.96
N HIS A 76 8.55 9.38 22.94
CA HIS A 76 9.85 9.60 22.30
C HIS A 76 10.79 10.44 23.18
N ASP A 77 12.10 10.25 22.98
CA ASP A 77 13.13 11.15 23.52
C ASP A 77 13.34 12.32 22.56
N VAL A 78 12.85 13.51 22.93
CA VAL A 78 12.78 14.68 22.04
C VAL A 78 13.89 15.67 22.36
N TRP A 79 14.65 16.05 21.35
CA TRP A 79 15.75 17.00 21.41
C TRP A 79 15.44 18.21 20.52
N LEU A 80 15.63 19.39 21.05
CA LEU A 80 15.40 20.67 20.39
C LEU A 80 16.73 21.40 20.30
N ALA A 81 17.20 21.68 19.08
CA ALA A 81 18.46 22.38 18.88
C ALA A 81 18.26 23.87 18.62
N ASP A 82 19.05 24.69 19.31
CA ASP A 82 19.23 26.11 19.00
C ASP A 82 20.60 26.32 18.35
N LEU A 83 20.61 26.73 17.08
CA LEU A 83 21.84 26.87 16.31
C LEU A 83 22.55 28.21 16.56
N ARG A 84 23.83 28.30 16.19
CA ARG A 84 24.70 29.45 16.49
C ARG A 84 24.08 30.81 16.15
N GLY A 85 24.27 31.76 17.07
CA GLY A 85 23.86 33.16 16.97
C GLY A 85 22.36 33.43 17.09
N ASN A 86 21.53 32.41 17.28
CA ASN A 86 20.17 32.63 17.76
C ASN A 86 20.19 33.07 19.24
N ARG A 87 19.03 33.49 19.76
CA ARG A 87 18.85 33.98 21.15
C ARG A 87 19.42 33.05 22.24
N TYR A 88 19.38 31.73 22.05
CA TYR A 88 19.77 30.74 23.05
C TYR A 88 21.21 30.23 22.86
N SER A 89 21.79 30.41 21.68
CA SER A 89 23.14 29.95 21.32
C SER A 89 24.04 31.11 20.89
N HIS A 90 24.17 32.09 21.79
CA HIS A 90 24.82 33.38 21.53
C HIS A 90 26.23 33.51 22.13
N ARG A 91 26.98 32.39 22.23
CA ARG A 91 28.29 32.31 22.89
C ARG A 91 29.34 31.59 22.05
N HIS A 92 30.59 31.97 22.24
CA HIS A 92 31.77 31.35 21.63
C HIS A 92 32.93 31.38 22.62
N ILE A 93 33.80 30.37 22.59
CA ILE A 93 34.95 30.26 23.49
C ILE A 93 36.03 31.36 23.33
N LYS A 94 36.00 32.13 22.23
CA LYS A 94 37.06 33.08 21.84
C LYS A 94 36.51 34.46 21.52
N TRP A 95 35.42 34.54 20.77
CA TRP A 95 34.89 35.79 20.24
C TRP A 95 33.65 36.27 21.00
N GLY A 96 33.60 37.56 21.31
CA GLY A 96 32.39 38.21 21.83
C GLY A 96 31.33 38.38 20.74
N SER A 97 30.06 38.35 21.12
CA SER A 97 28.94 38.48 20.17
C SER A 97 28.74 39.88 19.59
N ASP A 98 29.53 40.84 20.04
CA ASP A 98 29.69 42.19 19.49
C ASP A 98 30.73 42.24 18.35
N SER A 99 31.55 41.19 18.20
CA SER A 99 32.62 41.15 17.21
C SER A 99 32.15 40.66 15.84
N ARG A 100 32.76 41.19 14.78
CA ARG A 100 32.54 40.71 13.40
C ARG A 100 32.89 39.23 13.22
N ALA A 101 33.94 38.76 13.90
CA ALA A 101 34.42 37.39 13.81
C ALA A 101 33.36 36.38 14.28
N TYR A 102 32.61 36.71 15.34
CA TYR A 102 31.51 35.90 15.85
C TYR A 102 30.35 35.73 14.84
N TRP A 103 30.12 36.72 13.97
CA TRP A 103 29.02 36.68 13.00
C TRP A 103 29.43 36.20 11.61
N ASN A 104 30.70 35.87 11.39
CA ASN A 104 31.20 35.43 10.08
C ASN A 104 30.88 33.95 9.81
N TYR A 105 29.60 33.60 9.78
CA TYR A 105 29.11 32.27 9.47
C TYR A 105 27.81 32.37 8.66
N SER A 106 27.50 31.31 7.92
CA SER A 106 26.23 31.09 7.23
C SER A 106 25.62 29.77 7.69
N TRP A 107 24.56 29.31 7.02
CA TRP A 107 24.02 27.97 7.24
C TRP A 107 24.99 26.85 6.80
N HIS A 108 26.08 27.17 6.07
CA HIS A 108 27.16 26.23 5.80
C HIS A 108 27.81 25.74 7.10
N GLU A 109 28.31 26.65 7.94
CA GLU A 109 28.99 26.31 9.18
C GLU A 109 28.03 25.65 10.18
N MET A 110 26.75 26.02 10.16
CA MET A 110 25.72 25.31 10.93
C MET A 110 25.63 23.82 10.50
N GLY A 111 25.66 23.53 9.21
CA GLY A 111 25.58 22.15 8.71
C GLY A 111 26.88 21.40 8.94
N TYR A 112 28.01 22.07 8.78
CA TYR A 112 29.32 21.44 8.84
C TYR A 112 29.82 21.23 10.28
N PHE A 113 29.45 22.10 11.22
CA PHE A 113 29.91 22.06 12.61
C PHE A 113 28.80 21.87 13.65
N ASP A 114 27.70 22.64 13.58
CA ASP A 114 26.66 22.62 14.64
C ASP A 114 25.93 21.28 14.69
N LEU A 115 25.46 20.80 13.54
CA LEU A 115 24.71 19.54 13.47
C LEU A 115 25.56 18.34 13.86
N PRO A 116 26.80 18.15 13.35
CA PRO A 116 27.69 17.09 13.80
C PRO A 116 27.90 17.07 15.32
N ALA A 117 28.23 18.21 15.92
CA ALA A 117 28.45 18.30 17.36
C ALA A 117 27.17 17.97 18.16
N THR A 118 26.02 18.47 17.68
CA THR A 118 24.71 18.19 18.28
C THR A 118 24.35 16.70 18.21
N ILE A 119 24.48 16.08 17.03
CA ILE A 119 24.14 14.68 16.82
C ILE A 119 25.04 13.79 17.66
N ASP A 120 26.35 14.03 17.66
CA ASP A 120 27.31 13.21 18.42
C ASP A 120 27.05 13.28 19.92
N HIS A 121 26.74 14.48 20.44
CA HIS A 121 26.33 14.65 21.84
C HIS A 121 25.07 13.86 22.17
N ILE A 122 24.03 13.94 21.32
CA ILE A 122 22.77 13.20 21.54
C ILE A 122 23.02 11.69 21.54
N LEU A 123 23.75 11.16 20.56
CA LEU A 123 24.06 9.73 20.47
C LEU A 123 24.89 9.27 21.68
N GLN A 124 25.82 10.10 22.16
CA GLN A 124 26.61 9.81 23.35
C GLN A 124 25.76 9.78 24.63
N VAL A 125 24.90 10.78 24.84
CA VAL A 125 24.03 10.88 26.03
C VAL A 125 23.00 9.75 26.06
N THR A 126 22.42 9.42 24.91
CA THR A 126 21.35 8.43 24.81
C THR A 126 21.86 6.99 24.67
N GLY A 127 23.12 6.81 24.25
CA GLY A 127 23.72 5.51 23.95
C GLY A 127 23.16 4.85 22.68
N THR A 128 22.40 5.57 21.86
CA THR A 128 21.90 5.06 20.57
C THR A 128 22.93 5.27 19.46
N ARG A 129 22.77 4.54 18.35
CA ARG A 129 23.63 4.71 17.16
C ARG A 129 23.08 5.67 16.13
N ARG A 130 21.76 5.92 16.17
CA ARG A 130 21.03 6.73 15.19
C ARG A 130 19.90 7.51 15.85
N LEU A 131 19.43 8.55 15.17
CA LEU A 131 18.27 9.35 15.56
C LEU A 131 17.40 9.70 14.35
N HIS A 132 16.15 10.11 14.58
CA HIS A 132 15.32 10.76 13.56
C HIS A 132 15.57 12.28 13.57
N TYR A 133 15.57 12.90 12.39
CA TYR A 133 15.73 14.34 12.25
C TYR A 133 14.45 14.96 11.68
N ILE A 134 13.99 16.06 12.25
CA ILE A 134 12.90 16.88 11.70
C ILE A 134 13.41 18.32 11.57
N GLY A 135 13.53 18.79 10.33
CA GLY A 135 13.98 20.14 10.01
C GLY A 135 12.85 20.99 9.47
N TYR A 136 12.79 22.25 9.85
CA TYR A 136 11.89 23.24 9.25
C TYR A 136 12.67 24.35 8.55
N SER A 137 12.29 24.70 7.32
CA SER A 137 12.88 25.82 6.57
C SER A 137 14.40 25.70 6.50
N GLN A 138 15.17 26.70 6.96
CA GLN A 138 16.65 26.62 7.06
C GLN A 138 17.14 25.36 7.79
N GLY A 139 16.42 24.84 8.79
CA GLY A 139 16.79 23.62 9.49
C GLY A 139 16.90 22.40 8.56
N THR A 140 16.22 22.42 7.40
CA THR A 140 16.43 21.42 6.34
C THR A 140 17.70 21.72 5.52
N THR A 141 17.98 22.98 5.19
CA THR A 141 19.19 23.41 4.48
C THR A 141 20.44 22.97 5.24
N VAL A 142 20.45 23.20 6.55
CA VAL A 142 21.54 22.79 7.45
C VAL A 142 21.75 21.28 7.39
N PHE A 143 20.67 20.48 7.39
CA PHE A 143 20.75 19.03 7.23
C PHE A 143 21.38 18.63 5.90
N PHE A 144 20.92 19.20 4.78
CA PHE A 144 21.45 18.85 3.45
C PHE A 144 22.90 19.28 3.27
N VAL A 145 23.36 20.38 3.88
CA VAL A 145 24.79 20.72 3.93
C VAL A 145 25.58 19.63 4.65
N MET A 146 25.13 19.25 5.85
CA MET A 146 25.81 18.22 6.65
C MET A 146 25.88 16.90 5.86
N ALA A 147 24.74 16.41 5.39
CA ALA A 147 24.64 15.11 4.74
C ALA A 147 25.40 15.02 3.41
N SER A 148 25.56 16.13 2.69
CA SER A 148 26.34 16.18 1.44
C SER A 148 27.83 16.40 1.67
N SER A 149 28.20 17.26 2.63
CA SER A 149 29.60 17.64 2.89
C SER A 149 30.32 16.73 3.87
N ARG A 150 29.55 15.98 4.67
CA ARG A 150 29.99 15.04 5.70
C ARG A 150 29.17 13.75 5.60
N PRO A 151 29.34 12.99 4.52
CA PRO A 151 28.47 11.86 4.21
C PRO A 151 28.47 10.78 5.31
N GLU A 152 29.49 10.72 6.16
CA GLU A 152 29.56 9.82 7.33
C GLU A 152 28.42 10.04 8.35
N TYR A 153 27.75 11.20 8.32
CA TYR A 153 26.58 11.46 9.17
C TYR A 153 25.28 10.91 8.60
N ASN A 154 25.21 10.52 7.32
CA ASN A 154 24.00 9.90 6.78
C ASN A 154 23.64 8.61 7.53
N ASP A 155 24.65 7.83 7.93
CA ASP A 155 24.50 6.57 8.66
C ASP A 155 23.99 6.76 10.10
N LYS A 156 24.09 7.97 10.65
CA LYS A 156 23.62 8.34 11.99
C LYS A 156 22.14 8.77 11.99
N ILE A 157 21.49 8.83 10.84
CA ILE A 157 20.12 9.31 10.70
C ILE A 157 19.23 8.18 10.19
N VAL A 158 18.20 7.83 10.97
CA VAL A 158 17.22 6.80 10.57
C VAL A 158 16.36 7.32 9.43
N ARG A 159 15.86 8.54 9.58
CA ARG A 159 15.02 9.23 8.59
C ARG A 159 15.05 10.74 8.84
N MET A 160 15.02 11.50 7.76
CA MET A 160 14.87 12.95 7.73
C MET A 160 13.44 13.33 7.36
N TYR A 161 12.79 14.18 8.17
CA TYR A 161 11.50 14.80 7.87
C TYR A 161 11.73 16.28 7.57
N ALA A 162 11.61 16.66 6.31
CA ALA A 162 11.86 18.01 5.81
C ALA A 162 10.55 18.80 5.68
N LEU A 163 10.37 19.83 6.52
CA LEU A 163 9.21 20.72 6.51
C LEU A 163 9.57 22.02 5.77
N SER A 164 9.01 22.22 4.58
CA SER A 164 9.32 23.29 3.64
C SER A 164 10.84 23.46 3.39
N PRO A 165 11.48 22.51 2.68
CA PRO A 165 12.93 22.54 2.58
C PRO A 165 13.50 23.66 1.72
N ALA A 166 14.26 24.57 2.33
CA ALA A 166 14.86 25.73 1.69
C ALA A 166 16.25 25.42 1.07
N VAL A 167 16.30 24.47 0.14
CA VAL A 167 17.54 24.10 -0.60
C VAL A 167 17.67 24.95 -1.87
N TYR A 168 16.63 24.90 -2.71
CA TYR A 168 16.49 25.76 -3.88
C TYR A 168 15.51 26.89 -3.57
N VAL A 169 15.90 28.13 -3.89
CA VAL A 169 15.11 29.34 -3.61
C VAL A 169 14.99 30.28 -4.81
N GLU A 170 15.25 29.80 -6.03
CA GLU A 170 15.23 30.60 -7.28
C GLU A 170 13.88 31.31 -7.53
N HIS A 171 12.78 30.58 -7.38
CA HIS A 171 11.42 31.09 -7.64
C HIS A 171 10.74 31.74 -6.43
N VAL A 172 11.47 32.48 -5.58
CA VAL A 172 10.87 33.10 -4.38
C VAL A 172 9.71 34.05 -4.76
N ARG A 173 8.55 33.86 -4.12
CA ARG A 173 7.36 34.68 -4.37
C ARG A 173 7.26 35.91 -3.46
N SER A 174 7.88 35.85 -2.29
CA SER A 174 7.91 36.93 -1.30
C SER A 174 8.53 38.21 -1.89
N PRO A 175 7.79 39.34 -1.91
CA PRO A 175 8.32 40.60 -2.44
C PRO A 175 9.57 41.10 -1.71
N ILE A 176 9.62 40.92 -0.37
CA ILE A 176 10.74 41.38 0.46
C ILE A 176 12.01 40.58 0.14
N PHE A 177 11.89 39.25 0.06
CA PHE A 177 13.05 38.39 -0.24
C PHE A 177 13.47 38.48 -1.71
N ARG A 178 12.53 38.71 -2.64
CA ARG A 178 12.86 38.99 -4.05
C ARG A 178 13.68 40.28 -4.17
N TRP A 179 13.21 41.37 -3.54
CA TRP A 179 13.95 42.63 -3.53
C TRP A 179 15.34 42.47 -2.89
N LEU A 180 15.43 41.73 -1.78
CA LEU A 180 16.71 41.43 -1.14
C LEU A 180 17.66 40.67 -2.06
N ALA A 181 17.16 39.68 -2.80
CA ALA A 181 17.95 38.91 -3.74
C ALA A 181 18.49 39.80 -4.87
N GLU A 182 17.62 40.57 -5.52
CA GLU A 182 17.94 41.50 -6.60
C GLU A 182 18.97 42.58 -6.17
N ASN A 183 18.94 43.00 -4.91
CA ASN A 183 19.78 44.09 -4.37
C ASN A 183 20.87 43.61 -3.41
N SER A 184 21.17 42.31 -3.39
CA SER A 184 22.07 41.67 -2.43
C SER A 184 23.46 42.31 -2.31
N ALA A 185 24.05 42.75 -3.43
CA ALA A 185 25.36 43.42 -3.43
C ALA A 185 25.31 44.79 -2.72
N THR A 186 24.29 45.59 -3.01
CA THR A 186 24.06 46.89 -2.38
C THR A 186 23.76 46.73 -0.89
N VAL A 187 22.91 45.76 -0.54
CA VAL A 187 22.58 45.44 0.86
C VAL A 187 23.83 44.99 1.60
N LYS A 188 24.66 44.13 1.01
CA LYS A 188 25.95 43.73 1.58
C LYS A 188 26.84 44.94 1.86
N SER A 189 27.05 45.81 0.86
CA SER A 189 27.89 47.00 1.03
C SER A 189 27.37 47.94 2.13
N PHE A 190 26.05 48.07 2.26
CA PHE A 190 25.42 48.88 3.30
C PHE A 190 25.57 48.27 4.69
N LEU A 191 25.34 46.96 4.82
CA LEU A 191 25.54 46.25 6.10
C LEU A 191 27.01 46.27 6.52
N ASP A 192 27.93 46.06 5.56
CA ASP A 192 29.37 46.12 5.80
C ASP A 192 29.82 47.52 6.26
N SER A 193 29.29 48.60 5.67
CA SER A 193 29.66 49.99 6.02
C SER A 193 29.14 50.44 7.38
N LEU A 194 27.98 49.93 7.80
CA LEU A 194 27.41 50.19 9.12
C LEU A 194 27.89 49.23 10.21
N GLY A 195 28.69 48.22 9.86
CA GLY A 195 29.13 47.20 10.80
C GLY A 195 27.99 46.32 11.33
N LEU A 196 26.91 46.14 10.55
CA LEU A 196 25.73 45.36 10.93
C LEU A 196 25.91 43.89 10.58
N TRP A 197 26.54 43.16 11.50
CA TRP A 197 26.82 41.72 11.35
C TRP A 197 25.68 40.82 11.85
N GLN A 198 24.90 41.32 12.80
CA GLN A 198 23.69 40.68 13.30
C GLN A 198 22.46 41.34 12.68
N VAL A 199 21.53 40.53 12.21
CA VAL A 199 20.25 40.99 11.66
C VAL A 199 19.09 40.47 12.49
N LEU A 200 18.12 41.36 12.73
CA LEU A 200 16.87 41.06 13.44
C LEU A 200 17.05 40.34 14.80
N PRO A 201 17.87 40.88 15.73
CA PRO A 201 18.03 40.30 17.06
C PRO A 201 16.77 40.44 17.91
N HIS A 202 16.57 39.48 18.82
CA HIS A 202 15.55 39.61 19.87
C HIS A 202 16.07 40.51 21.00
N ASN A 203 15.46 41.68 21.19
CA ASN A 203 15.80 42.60 22.27
C ASN A 203 14.55 43.35 22.82
N LYS A 204 14.70 44.03 23.97
CA LYS A 204 13.56 44.70 24.65
C LYS A 204 12.86 45.74 23.77
N ALA A 205 13.62 46.50 22.98
CA ALA A 205 13.07 47.54 22.10
C ALA A 205 12.32 46.93 20.90
N GLN A 206 12.92 45.92 20.26
CA GLN A 206 12.28 45.13 19.20
C GLN A 206 10.99 44.48 19.70
N TYR A 207 11.00 43.86 20.87
CA TYR A 207 9.81 43.26 21.48
C TYR A 207 8.72 44.29 21.78
N ALA A 208 9.08 45.47 22.28
CA ALA A 208 8.11 46.55 22.53
C ALA A 208 7.46 47.05 21.23
N LEU A 209 8.27 47.29 20.18
CA LEU A 209 7.78 47.68 18.86
C LEU A 209 6.87 46.61 18.26
N GLN A 210 7.28 45.35 18.34
CA GLN A 210 6.53 44.22 17.82
C GLN A 210 5.20 44.02 18.56
N ARG A 211 5.15 44.21 19.89
CA ARG A 211 3.87 44.26 20.64
C ARG A 211 2.95 45.39 20.20
N ALA A 212 3.50 46.55 19.86
CA ALA A 212 2.70 47.67 19.36
C ALA A 212 2.14 47.40 17.95
N LEU A 213 2.94 46.77 17.08
CA LEU A 213 2.56 46.46 15.69
C LEU A 213 1.67 45.21 15.56
N CYS A 214 1.75 44.27 16.51
CA CYS A 214 0.99 43.01 16.52
C CYS A 214 0.00 42.95 17.73
N PRO A 215 -1.02 43.81 17.89
CA PRO A 215 -1.94 43.70 19.03
C PRO A 215 -2.80 42.43 18.98
N ALA A 216 -2.81 41.64 20.08
CA ALA A 216 -3.48 40.33 20.17
C ALA A 216 -4.99 40.34 19.86
N ARG A 217 -5.68 41.47 20.08
CA ARG A 217 -7.13 41.61 19.88
C ARG A 217 -7.54 42.02 18.45
N LYS A 218 -6.59 42.33 17.56
CA LYS A 218 -6.90 42.70 16.16
C LYS A 218 -6.50 41.56 15.22
N THR A 219 -7.49 40.94 14.60
CA THR A 219 -7.32 39.80 13.66
C THR A 219 -6.57 40.16 12.37
N ARG A 220 -6.49 41.45 12.01
CA ARG A 220 -5.80 41.96 10.81
C ARG A 220 -4.92 43.16 11.15
N SER A 221 -3.93 42.95 12.02
CA SER A 221 -2.94 43.98 12.36
C SER A 221 -1.93 44.19 11.22
N PHE A 222 -1.22 45.33 11.24
CA PHE A 222 -0.15 45.61 10.29
C PHE A 222 0.93 44.52 10.30
N CYS A 223 1.27 44.01 11.48
CA CYS A 223 2.18 42.89 11.66
C CYS A 223 1.72 41.61 10.95
N VAL A 224 0.44 41.25 11.05
CA VAL A 224 -0.12 40.09 10.35
C VAL A 224 -0.01 40.26 8.84
N LEU A 225 -0.35 41.45 8.32
CA LEU A 225 -0.21 41.76 6.89
C LEU A 225 1.25 41.68 6.43
N LEU A 226 2.19 42.19 7.22
CA LEU A 226 3.62 42.12 6.93
C LEU A 226 4.13 40.67 6.89
N ILE A 227 3.75 39.85 7.88
CA ILE A 227 4.11 38.43 7.90
C ILE A 227 3.55 37.72 6.67
N GLU A 228 2.29 37.97 6.29
CA GLU A 228 1.68 37.36 5.09
C GLU A 228 2.41 37.74 3.79
N GLN A 229 2.98 38.95 3.68
CA GLN A 229 3.83 39.32 2.54
C GLN A 229 5.18 38.58 2.53
N ILE A 230 5.63 38.10 3.69
CA ILE A 230 6.86 37.32 3.80
C ILE A 230 6.59 35.85 3.46
N VAL A 231 5.60 35.24 4.11
CA VAL A 231 5.43 33.78 4.13
C VAL A 231 4.38 33.27 3.15
N GLY A 232 3.47 34.15 2.71
CA GLY A 232 2.28 33.85 1.92
C GLY A 232 0.99 34.05 2.73
N PRO A 233 -0.11 34.56 2.14
CA PRO A 233 -1.36 34.80 2.86
C PRO A 233 -2.18 33.52 3.04
N ASN A 234 -2.62 33.21 4.26
CA ASN A 234 -3.63 32.17 4.53
C ASN A 234 -4.71 32.67 5.51
N PRO A 235 -5.67 33.48 5.03
CA PRO A 235 -6.60 34.20 5.89
C PRO A 235 -7.50 33.28 6.75
N ASN A 236 -7.78 32.08 6.24
CA ASN A 236 -8.71 31.14 6.86
C ASN A 236 -8.00 30.06 7.69
N GLY A 237 -6.83 29.59 7.22
CA GLY A 237 -6.11 28.45 7.81
C GLY A 237 -5.12 28.81 8.92
N THR A 238 -4.48 30.00 8.89
CA THR A 238 -3.53 30.41 9.94
C THR A 238 -4.25 30.74 11.25
N ASP A 239 -3.73 30.24 12.37
CA ASP A 239 -4.17 30.66 13.71
C ASP A 239 -3.50 32.00 14.05
N ARG A 240 -4.32 33.05 14.15
CA ARG A 240 -3.83 34.42 14.43
C ARG A 240 -3.31 34.59 15.85
N LEU A 241 -3.82 33.83 16.81
CA LEU A 241 -3.28 33.84 18.15
C LEU A 241 -1.92 33.15 18.17
N ALA A 242 -1.79 32.00 17.50
CA ALA A 242 -0.48 31.35 17.33
C ALA A 242 0.53 32.26 16.61
N GLN A 243 0.09 32.95 15.56
CA GLN A 243 0.91 33.92 14.82
C GLN A 243 1.32 35.14 15.69
N HIS A 244 0.44 35.59 16.59
CA HIS A 244 0.79 36.64 17.56
C HIS A 244 1.81 36.14 18.59
N VAL A 245 1.64 34.91 19.10
CA VAL A 245 2.56 34.30 20.06
C VAL A 245 3.92 34.07 19.41
N ILE A 246 3.99 33.50 18.20
CA ILE A 246 5.27 33.26 17.50
C ILE A 246 6.01 34.56 17.24
N ALA A 247 5.31 35.64 16.88
CA ALA A 247 5.93 36.94 16.71
C ALA A 247 6.62 37.38 18.01
N GLY A 248 6.06 37.08 19.20
CA GLY A 248 6.69 37.40 20.49
C GLY A 248 8.02 36.66 20.75
N HIS A 249 8.29 35.59 20.01
CA HIS A 249 9.52 34.80 20.08
C HIS A 249 10.46 35.09 18.91
N ASN A 250 9.93 35.41 17.73
CA ASN A 250 10.67 35.63 16.49
C ASN A 250 10.60 37.09 16.03
N PRO A 251 11.68 37.65 15.45
CA PRO A 251 12.93 37.00 15.07
C PRO A 251 13.89 36.79 16.27
N SER A 252 14.63 35.68 16.23
CA SER A 252 15.60 35.26 17.26
C SER A 252 17.06 35.61 16.92
N GLY A 253 17.30 36.40 15.87
CA GLY A 253 18.64 36.79 15.39
C GLY A 253 19.22 35.83 14.34
N ALA A 254 20.02 36.38 13.42
CA ALA A 254 20.85 35.64 12.45
C ALA A 254 22.06 36.48 12.03
N SER A 255 23.06 35.85 11.42
CA SER A 255 24.16 36.55 10.74
C SER A 255 23.66 37.20 9.44
N SER A 256 24.15 38.39 9.13
CA SER A 256 23.93 39.02 7.82
C SER A 256 24.45 38.15 6.67
N LYS A 257 25.51 37.36 6.90
CA LYS A 257 26.05 36.41 5.91
C LYS A 257 25.05 35.29 5.58
N GLN A 258 24.20 34.85 6.52
CA GLN A 258 23.13 33.88 6.22
C GLN A 258 22.10 34.43 5.22
N LEU A 259 21.63 35.65 5.43
CA LEU A 259 20.68 36.32 4.53
C LEU A 259 21.29 36.50 3.13
N LEU A 260 22.53 36.99 3.07
CA LEU A 260 23.24 37.18 1.82
C LEU A 260 23.49 35.86 1.10
N HIS A 261 23.74 34.78 1.84
CA HIS A 261 23.91 33.46 1.25
C HIS A 261 22.61 32.98 0.58
N PHE A 262 21.46 33.07 1.25
CA PHE A 262 20.17 32.75 0.60
C PHE A 262 19.86 33.64 -0.61
N ALA A 263 20.23 34.92 -0.54
CA ALA A 263 20.09 35.85 -1.67
C ALA A 263 20.95 35.44 -2.88
N GLN A 264 22.14 34.87 -2.65
CA GLN A 264 22.98 34.31 -3.72
C GLN A 264 22.33 33.09 -4.37
N LEU A 265 21.80 32.16 -3.58
CA LEU A 265 21.10 30.96 -4.08
C LEU A 265 19.89 31.33 -4.95
N ASN A 266 19.15 32.39 -4.59
CA ASN A 266 18.04 32.87 -5.41
C ASN A 266 18.51 33.34 -6.79
N ARG A 267 19.65 34.05 -6.86
CA ARG A 267 20.18 34.59 -8.11
C ARG A 267 20.86 33.55 -8.99
N CYS A 268 21.59 32.60 -8.40
CA CYS A 268 22.37 31.64 -9.17
C CYS A 268 21.63 30.33 -9.45
N GLY A 269 20.52 30.05 -8.77
CA GLY A 269 19.74 28.82 -8.93
C GLY A 269 20.50 27.54 -8.54
N ARG A 270 21.65 27.66 -7.86
CA ARG A 270 22.52 26.56 -7.46
C ARG A 270 22.58 26.43 -5.94
N PHE A 271 22.52 25.21 -5.43
CA PHE A 271 22.76 24.93 -4.01
C PHE A 271 24.27 24.78 -3.78
N GLN A 272 24.92 25.86 -3.35
CA GLN A 272 26.38 25.99 -3.30
C GLN A 272 26.85 26.72 -2.03
N GLN A 273 28.16 26.71 -1.77
CA GLN A 273 28.77 27.49 -0.69
C GLN A 273 28.75 29.01 -0.98
N PHE A 274 29.09 29.80 0.04
CA PHE A 274 28.98 31.25 -0.01
C PHE A 274 29.90 31.87 -1.06
N ASP A 275 29.36 32.71 -1.93
CA ASP A 275 30.18 33.44 -2.90
C ASP A 275 30.73 34.72 -2.24
N TYR A 276 32.06 34.86 -2.17
CA TYR A 276 32.67 36.09 -1.65
C TYR A 276 32.63 37.25 -2.65
N GLY A 277 32.25 36.99 -3.90
CA GLY A 277 32.03 37.98 -4.96
C GLY A 277 33.26 38.26 -5.82
N HIS A 278 34.46 38.22 -5.23
CA HIS A 278 35.73 38.32 -5.97
C HIS A 278 36.38 36.95 -6.13
N LYS A 279 36.88 36.67 -7.34
CA LYS A 279 37.55 35.39 -7.67
C LYS A 279 38.72 35.10 -6.75
N GLU A 280 39.51 36.10 -6.37
CA GLU A 280 40.65 35.95 -5.47
C GLU A 280 40.20 35.56 -4.05
N GLN A 281 39.04 36.04 -3.60
CA GLN A 281 38.48 35.71 -2.29
C GLN A 281 37.92 34.29 -2.28
N ASN A 282 37.24 33.87 -3.35
CA ASN A 282 36.82 32.48 -3.50
C ASN A 282 38.03 31.54 -3.62
N LEU A 283 39.07 31.93 -4.36
CA LEU A 283 40.31 31.16 -4.47
C LEU A 283 40.99 31.00 -3.10
N ALA A 284 41.03 32.07 -2.30
CA ALA A 284 41.57 32.01 -0.94
C ALA A 284 40.72 31.16 0.01
N ALA A 285 39.39 31.14 -0.16
CA ALA A 285 38.48 30.39 0.70
C ALA A 285 38.36 28.90 0.32
N TYR A 286 38.39 28.59 -0.98
CA TYR A 286 38.01 27.28 -1.54
C TYR A 286 39.10 26.61 -2.37
N GLY A 287 40.18 27.32 -2.72
CA GLY A 287 41.17 26.84 -3.68
C GLY A 287 40.69 26.84 -5.13
N GLN A 288 39.53 27.44 -5.41
CA GLN A 288 38.94 27.58 -6.74
C GLN A 288 38.18 28.91 -6.88
N GLU A 289 38.06 29.43 -8.11
CA GLU A 289 37.44 30.74 -8.38
C GLU A 289 35.92 30.78 -8.15
N GLU A 290 35.25 29.64 -8.32
CA GLU A 290 33.81 29.51 -8.09
C GLU A 290 33.52 28.79 -6.75
N PRO A 291 32.47 29.17 -6.02
CA PRO A 291 32.08 28.47 -4.81
C PRO A 291 31.67 27.00 -5.10
N PRO A 292 32.12 26.03 -4.28
CA PRO A 292 31.74 24.63 -4.46
C PRO A 292 30.23 24.39 -4.37
N ILE A 293 29.71 23.53 -5.24
CA ILE A 293 28.31 23.06 -5.22
C ILE A 293 28.19 21.88 -4.25
N TYR A 294 27.11 21.82 -3.48
CA TYR A 294 26.85 20.67 -2.61
C TYR A 294 26.38 19.47 -3.43
N ASN A 295 27.02 18.32 -3.24
CA ASN A 295 26.66 17.09 -3.92
C ASN A 295 25.45 16.42 -3.23
N LEU A 296 24.23 16.70 -3.71
CA LEU A 296 23.01 16.10 -3.16
C LEU A 296 22.94 14.59 -3.39
N SER A 297 23.63 14.04 -4.39
CA SER A 297 23.72 12.59 -4.59
C SER A 297 24.48 11.86 -3.45
N ALA A 298 25.21 12.57 -2.61
CA ALA A 298 25.85 12.02 -1.41
C ALA A 298 24.88 11.89 -0.20
N VAL A 299 23.66 12.42 -0.30
CA VAL A 299 22.66 12.38 0.77
C VAL A 299 21.91 11.04 0.73
N THR A 300 22.51 10.00 1.31
CA THR A 300 21.94 8.64 1.31
C THR A 300 20.82 8.42 2.34
N THR A 301 20.66 9.34 3.30
CA THR A 301 19.59 9.29 4.31
C THR A 301 18.20 9.25 3.67
N PRO A 302 17.27 8.38 4.13
CA PRO A 302 15.87 8.42 3.74
C PRO A 302 15.19 9.77 4.06
N VAL A 303 14.66 10.47 3.06
CA VAL A 303 14.03 11.80 3.22
C VAL A 303 12.53 11.76 2.95
N VAL A 304 11.73 12.26 3.90
CA VAL A 304 10.31 12.58 3.75
C VAL A 304 10.16 14.09 3.66
N ILE A 305 9.45 14.57 2.65
CA ILE A 305 9.27 16.01 2.39
C ILE A 305 7.82 16.40 2.62
N PHE A 306 7.59 17.53 3.31
CA PHE A 306 6.30 18.22 3.41
C PHE A 306 6.44 19.65 2.89
N TYR A 307 5.51 20.11 2.05
CA TYR A 307 5.57 21.46 1.47
C TYR A 307 4.17 22.08 1.26
N GLY A 308 4.09 23.41 1.35
CA GLY A 308 2.87 24.17 1.14
C GLY A 308 2.75 24.68 -0.29
N LEU A 309 1.55 24.61 -0.88
CA LEU A 309 1.33 25.06 -2.26
C LEU A 309 1.37 26.60 -2.40
N ASN A 310 1.05 27.32 -1.31
CA ASN A 310 1.09 28.78 -1.24
C ASN A 310 2.28 29.29 -0.41
N ASP A 311 3.34 28.48 -0.30
CA ASP A 311 4.58 28.91 0.32
C ASP A 311 5.29 29.95 -0.56
N TRP A 312 5.42 31.19 -0.06
CA TRP A 312 6.05 32.27 -0.82
C TRP A 312 7.57 32.35 -0.65
N MET A 313 8.13 31.63 0.32
CA MET A 313 9.57 31.59 0.56
C MET A 313 10.23 30.44 -0.20
N VAL A 314 9.57 29.29 -0.27
CA VAL A 314 10.04 28.11 -0.99
C VAL A 314 8.96 27.66 -1.96
N ASP A 315 9.15 27.98 -3.23
CA ASP A 315 8.17 27.62 -4.26
C ASP A 315 8.08 26.09 -4.46
N PRO A 316 6.89 25.51 -4.64
CA PRO A 316 6.72 24.09 -4.93
C PRO A 316 7.61 23.53 -6.05
N SER A 317 7.91 24.32 -7.09
CA SER A 317 8.80 23.90 -8.18
C SER A 317 10.22 23.56 -7.70
N ASN A 318 10.73 24.31 -6.70
CA ASN A 318 12.02 24.07 -6.08
C ASN A 318 12.04 22.76 -5.29
N ILE A 319 10.89 22.36 -4.73
CA ILE A 319 10.73 21.11 -3.98
C ILE A 319 10.78 19.90 -4.93
N VAL A 320 10.11 20.00 -6.08
CA VAL A 320 10.14 18.96 -7.12
C VAL A 320 11.57 18.73 -7.58
N ARG A 321 12.30 19.81 -7.90
CA ARG A 321 13.73 19.72 -8.26
C ARG A 321 14.58 19.07 -7.18
N LEU A 322 14.39 19.45 -5.92
CA LEU A 322 15.11 18.83 -4.80
C LEU A 322 14.83 17.32 -4.73
N ALA A 323 13.57 16.91 -4.90
CA ALA A 323 13.19 15.51 -4.84
C ALA A 323 13.82 14.69 -5.99
N ASP A 324 13.95 15.28 -7.18
CA ASP A 324 14.54 14.62 -8.35
C ASP A 324 16.07 14.42 -8.20
N GLU A 325 16.76 15.30 -7.49
CA GLU A 325 18.22 15.24 -7.30
C GLU A 325 18.67 14.39 -6.11
N LEU A 326 17.75 14.06 -5.18
CA LEU A 326 18.04 13.25 -4.00
C LEU A 326 17.95 11.74 -4.30
N PRO A 327 18.92 10.92 -3.84
CA PRO A 327 18.95 9.49 -4.17
C PRO A 327 17.93 8.66 -3.37
N ASN A 328 17.39 9.19 -2.27
CA ASN A 328 16.54 8.42 -1.33
C ASN A 328 15.35 9.24 -0.79
N VAL A 329 14.49 9.70 -1.70
CA VAL A 329 13.21 10.31 -1.32
C VAL A 329 12.18 9.24 -1.05
N ILE A 330 11.72 9.21 0.20
CA ILE A 330 10.68 8.32 0.69
C ILE A 330 9.33 8.84 0.18
N SER A 331 8.86 9.99 0.65
CA SER A 331 7.62 10.61 0.17
C SER A 331 7.75 12.11 0.02
N MET A 332 6.94 12.67 -0.88
CA MET A 332 6.80 14.10 -1.10
C MET A 332 5.33 14.48 -0.90
N ASN A 333 5.05 15.22 0.17
CA ASN A 333 3.70 15.43 0.68
C ASN A 333 3.31 16.91 0.56
N ALA A 334 2.48 17.22 -0.44
CA ALA A 334 1.82 18.51 -0.51
C ALA A 334 0.78 18.62 0.62
N VAL A 335 0.79 19.73 1.36
CA VAL A 335 -0.24 19.97 2.37
C VAL A 335 -1.57 20.29 1.71
N GLU A 336 -2.64 19.62 2.16
CA GLU A 336 -3.97 19.63 1.51
C GLU A 336 -4.64 21.01 1.47
N ASP A 337 -4.29 21.93 2.38
CA ASP A 337 -4.76 23.31 2.31
C ASP A 337 -3.99 24.06 1.21
N HIS A 338 -4.68 24.39 0.11
CA HIS A 338 -4.08 25.11 -1.01
C HIS A 338 -3.49 26.48 -0.64
N ASN A 339 -3.97 27.09 0.46
CA ASN A 339 -3.42 28.36 0.95
C ASN A 339 -2.32 28.17 2.00
N PHE A 340 -1.97 26.93 2.35
CA PHE A 340 -0.95 26.63 3.35
C PHE A 340 0.40 27.25 2.94
N ASN A 341 0.87 28.16 3.78
CA ASN A 341 2.04 29.00 3.53
C ASN A 341 3.27 28.52 4.30
N HIS A 342 4.39 29.25 4.23
CA HIS A 342 5.65 28.85 4.88
C HIS A 342 5.51 28.70 6.41
N LEU A 343 4.83 29.65 7.07
CA LEU A 343 4.71 29.70 8.52
C LEU A 343 3.67 28.74 9.08
N ASP A 344 2.72 28.31 8.25
CA ASP A 344 1.63 27.43 8.64
C ASP A 344 2.09 26.07 9.17
N PHE A 345 3.32 25.64 8.82
CA PHE A 345 3.99 24.51 9.45
C PHE A 345 4.16 24.66 10.97
N MET A 346 4.09 25.88 11.51
CA MET A 346 4.16 26.16 12.95
C MET A 346 2.85 26.75 13.49
N THR A 347 2.08 27.49 12.67
CA THR A 347 0.95 28.30 13.16
C THR A 347 -0.41 27.99 12.56
N ALA A 348 -0.57 26.98 11.69
CA ALA A 348 -1.89 26.68 11.15
C ALA A 348 -2.83 26.08 12.19
N LYS A 349 -4.12 26.46 12.14
CA LYS A 349 -5.18 25.94 13.04
C LYS A 349 -5.28 24.41 13.01
N ARG A 350 -5.02 23.81 11.84
CA ARG A 350 -5.11 22.37 11.58
C ARG A 350 -3.75 21.72 11.32
N VAL A 351 -2.64 22.35 11.71
CA VAL A 351 -1.29 21.84 11.45
C VAL A 351 -1.10 20.40 11.92
N ARG A 352 -1.70 20.04 13.07
CA ARG A 352 -1.66 18.69 13.60
C ARG A 352 -2.25 17.66 12.62
N ALA A 353 -3.50 17.87 12.20
CA ALA A 353 -4.17 16.93 11.29
C ALA A 353 -3.52 16.91 9.89
N LEU A 354 -3.06 18.07 9.42
CA LEU A 354 -2.53 18.25 8.07
C LEU A 354 -1.10 17.72 7.90
N VAL A 355 -0.27 17.81 8.95
CA VAL A 355 1.17 17.51 8.92
C VAL A 355 1.58 16.59 10.07
N TYR A 356 1.41 16.99 11.33
CA TYR A 356 2.05 16.29 12.44
C TYR A 356 1.54 14.86 12.68
N ASP A 357 0.24 14.61 12.57
CA ASP A 357 -0.31 13.26 12.72
C ASP A 357 0.18 12.33 11.58
N LYS A 358 0.55 12.88 10.41
CA LYS A 358 1.19 12.10 9.32
C LYS A 358 2.60 11.69 9.73
N ILE A 359 3.40 12.63 10.24
CA ILE A 359 4.75 12.37 10.77
C ILE A 359 4.69 11.34 11.90
N LEU A 360 3.77 11.49 12.85
CA LEU A 360 3.60 10.55 13.97
C LEU A 360 3.23 9.13 13.49
N ARG A 361 2.40 9.01 12.44
CA ARG A 361 2.09 7.70 11.85
C ARG A 361 3.28 7.08 11.12
N GLU A 362 4.13 7.89 10.50
CA GLU A 362 5.35 7.41 9.84
C GLU A 362 6.47 7.04 10.83
N LEU A 363 6.47 7.69 12.00
CA LEU A 363 7.29 7.31 13.14
C LEU A 363 6.77 6.02 13.78
N GLN A 364 5.45 5.78 13.72
CA GLN A 364 4.81 4.54 14.17
C GLN A 364 5.16 3.33 13.28
N GLU A 365 6.30 2.70 13.57
CA GLU A 365 6.52 1.29 13.25
C GLU A 365 5.36 0.45 13.82
N LEU A 366 5.03 -0.69 13.20
CA LEU A 366 3.94 -1.60 13.61
C LEU A 366 3.88 -1.82 15.13
N MET A 367 5.05 -1.85 15.77
CA MET A 367 5.20 -2.05 17.20
C MET A 367 4.67 -0.90 18.05
N GLU A 368 4.76 0.32 17.56
CA GLU A 368 4.21 1.50 18.21
C GLU A 368 2.68 1.52 18.10
N LEU A 369 2.10 1.04 16.99
CA LEU A 369 0.64 0.88 16.87
C LEU A 369 0.09 -0.12 17.88
N ILE A 370 0.75 -1.28 18.03
CA ILE A 370 0.38 -2.32 19.01
C ILE A 370 0.49 -1.76 20.43
N THR A 371 1.57 -1.04 20.72
CA THR A 371 1.81 -0.45 22.04
C THR A 371 0.82 0.67 22.36
N LYS A 372 0.46 1.50 21.36
CA LYS A 372 -0.53 2.58 21.48
C LYS A 372 -1.90 2.08 21.94
N TYR A 373 -2.33 0.91 21.48
CA TYR A 373 -3.59 0.30 21.90
C TYR A 373 -3.50 -0.48 23.21
N GLY A 374 -2.37 -0.42 23.92
CA GLY A 374 -2.18 -1.03 25.23
C GLY A 374 -1.75 -2.49 25.22
N TYR A 375 -1.33 -3.03 24.06
CA TYR A 375 -0.86 -4.40 23.91
C TYR A 375 0.66 -4.48 24.02
N ARG A 376 1.17 -5.65 24.39
CA ARG A 376 2.61 -5.95 24.33
C ARG A 376 2.97 -6.35 22.92
N GLY A 377 3.77 -5.51 22.26
CA GLY A 377 4.37 -5.81 20.98
C GLY A 377 5.83 -6.26 21.12
N GLN A 378 6.23 -7.29 20.39
CA GLN A 378 7.65 -7.62 20.15
C GLN A 378 7.91 -7.86 18.66
N ALA A 379 9.11 -7.53 18.18
CA ALA A 379 9.58 -7.84 16.83
C ALA A 379 10.80 -8.76 16.89
N TYR A 380 10.86 -9.71 15.96
CA TYR A 380 11.92 -10.69 15.85
C TYR A 380 12.39 -10.78 14.40
N THR A 381 13.64 -11.23 14.24
CA THR A 381 14.20 -11.60 12.94
C THR A 381 14.47 -13.10 12.95
N VAL A 382 13.88 -13.83 12.00
CA VAL A 382 14.04 -15.28 11.84
C VAL A 382 14.80 -15.53 10.55
N THR A 383 15.90 -16.29 10.60
CA THR A 383 16.69 -16.60 9.41
C THR A 383 16.28 -17.97 8.87
N THR A 384 15.95 -18.05 7.58
CA THR A 384 15.62 -19.29 6.88
C THR A 384 16.89 -20.08 6.56
N SER A 385 16.74 -21.37 6.27
CA SER A 385 17.89 -22.23 5.92
C SER A 385 18.59 -21.83 4.62
N ASP A 386 17.90 -21.11 3.73
CA ASP A 386 18.44 -20.57 2.49
C ASP A 386 18.87 -19.09 2.60
N GLY A 387 18.89 -18.52 3.81
CA GLY A 387 19.57 -17.25 4.10
C GLY A 387 18.70 -16.00 4.09
N TYR A 388 17.38 -16.09 3.90
CA TYR A 388 16.47 -14.94 4.04
C TYR A 388 16.26 -14.61 5.53
N ARG A 389 16.19 -13.31 5.85
CA ARG A 389 15.86 -12.83 7.20
C ARG A 389 14.44 -12.26 7.20
N LEU A 390 13.56 -12.96 7.90
CA LEU A 390 12.13 -12.69 7.99
C LEU A 390 11.80 -11.86 9.23
N GLY A 391 11.05 -10.80 9.06
CA GLY A 391 10.46 -10.07 10.19
C GLY A 391 9.28 -10.85 10.77
N VAL A 392 9.27 -11.13 12.07
CA VAL A 392 8.15 -11.78 12.75
C VAL A 392 7.71 -10.92 13.92
N HIS A 393 6.44 -10.50 13.91
CA HIS A 393 5.89 -9.67 14.98
C HIS A 393 5.07 -10.53 15.95
N ARG A 394 5.08 -10.16 17.22
CA ARG A 394 4.34 -10.84 18.29
C ARG A 394 3.47 -9.82 19.01
N LEU A 395 2.24 -10.21 19.27
CA LEU A 395 1.20 -9.40 19.89
C LEU A 395 0.57 -10.21 21.03
N ALA A 396 0.53 -9.62 22.22
CA ALA A 396 -0.15 -10.18 23.38
C ALA A 396 -0.84 -9.09 24.20
N ARG A 397 -1.83 -9.47 25.01
CA ARG A 397 -2.43 -8.57 26.02
C ARG A 397 -1.39 -8.08 27.03
N LYS A 398 -1.74 -7.03 27.77
CA LYS A 398 -0.83 -6.39 28.75
C LYS A 398 -0.38 -7.33 29.85
N GLU A 399 -1.15 -8.34 30.19
CA GLU A 399 -0.85 -9.37 31.20
C GLU A 399 0.06 -10.47 30.64
N GLY A 400 0.27 -10.50 29.32
CA GLY A 400 0.88 -11.61 28.60
C GLY A 400 -0.14 -12.67 28.18
N PRO A 401 0.26 -13.62 27.32
CA PRO A 401 -0.64 -14.68 26.85
C PRO A 401 -1.06 -15.61 28.00
N ASP A 402 -2.21 -16.28 27.85
CA ASP A 402 -2.61 -17.34 28.76
C ASP A 402 -1.69 -18.56 28.57
N PRO A 403 -0.98 -19.03 29.61
CA PRO A 403 -0.10 -20.20 29.50
C PRO A 403 -0.80 -21.49 29.04
N LYS A 404 -2.13 -21.57 29.15
CA LYS A 404 -2.93 -22.73 28.70
C LYS A 404 -3.25 -22.70 27.21
N GLN A 405 -3.15 -21.53 26.57
CA GLN A 405 -3.44 -21.38 25.15
C GLN A 405 -2.21 -21.70 24.29
N LEU A 406 -2.44 -22.29 23.12
CA LEU A 406 -1.38 -22.48 22.15
C LEU A 406 -1.12 -21.17 21.38
N PRO A 407 0.13 -20.92 20.95
CA PRO A 407 0.44 -19.82 20.04
C PRO A 407 -0.34 -19.94 18.73
N ILE A 408 -0.66 -18.79 18.15
CA ILE A 408 -1.31 -18.69 16.83
C ILE A 408 -0.33 -17.99 15.88
N LEU A 409 0.01 -18.65 14.77
CA LEU A 409 0.72 -18.02 13.65
C LEU A 409 -0.28 -17.57 12.59
N ILE A 410 -0.22 -16.30 12.21
CA ILE A 410 -1.04 -15.69 11.16
C ILE A 410 -0.14 -15.24 10.01
N ILE A 411 -0.47 -15.64 8.78
CA ILE A 411 0.26 -15.29 7.55
C ILE A 411 -0.66 -14.50 6.60
N HIS A 412 -0.14 -13.37 6.10
CA HIS A 412 -0.81 -12.47 5.16
C HIS A 412 -0.92 -13.07 3.73
N GLY A 413 -1.67 -12.40 2.86
CA GLY A 413 -1.79 -12.76 1.43
C GLY A 413 -0.73 -12.10 0.54
N LEU A 414 -0.82 -12.34 -0.77
CA LEU A 414 0.08 -11.73 -1.76
C LEU A 414 0.01 -10.21 -1.70
N LEU A 415 1.17 -9.54 -1.77
CA LEU A 415 1.36 -8.10 -1.57
C LEU A 415 1.01 -7.58 -0.16
N GLY A 416 0.65 -8.45 0.78
CA GLY A 416 0.31 -8.06 2.15
C GLY A 416 1.52 -8.00 3.10
N SER A 417 1.23 -7.69 4.36
CA SER A 417 2.20 -7.79 5.45
C SER A 417 1.52 -8.09 6.78
N SER A 418 2.31 -8.36 7.81
CA SER A 418 1.82 -8.48 9.20
C SER A 418 1.00 -7.27 9.69
N ALA A 419 1.14 -6.09 9.07
CA ALA A 419 0.34 -4.91 9.41
C ALA A 419 -1.15 -5.09 9.11
N ASP A 420 -1.50 -5.85 8.06
CA ASP A 420 -2.88 -6.04 7.60
C ASP A 420 -3.80 -6.57 8.72
N TRP A 421 -3.22 -7.29 9.68
CA TRP A 421 -3.92 -7.92 10.79
C TRP A 421 -4.19 -7.00 11.99
N VAL A 422 -3.68 -5.76 11.98
CA VAL A 422 -3.82 -4.81 13.10
C VAL A 422 -4.31 -3.41 12.69
N LEU A 423 -4.31 -3.07 11.40
CA LEU A 423 -4.56 -1.69 10.93
C LEU A 423 -5.96 -1.16 11.25
N ILE A 424 -6.96 -2.03 11.32
CA ILE A 424 -8.35 -1.63 11.62
C ILE A 424 -8.64 -1.49 13.12
N GLY A 425 -7.60 -1.57 13.96
CA GLY A 425 -7.68 -1.28 15.39
C GLY A 425 -8.23 -2.44 16.25
N PRO A 426 -8.21 -2.28 17.58
CA PRO A 426 -8.41 -3.37 18.54
C PRO A 426 -9.81 -3.96 18.62
N LYS A 427 -10.81 -3.24 18.10
CA LYS A 427 -12.20 -3.70 18.08
C LYS A 427 -12.42 -4.73 16.99
N ASP A 428 -11.94 -4.44 15.79
CA ASP A 428 -12.32 -5.16 14.57
C ASP A 428 -11.19 -6.06 14.03
N ALA A 429 -9.92 -5.77 14.35
CA ALA A 429 -8.81 -6.56 13.80
C ALA A 429 -8.65 -7.91 14.53
N LEU A 430 -8.57 -8.99 13.76
CA LEU A 430 -8.52 -10.36 14.26
C LEU A 430 -7.35 -10.60 15.24
N ALA A 431 -6.18 -10.01 14.99
CA ALA A 431 -5.02 -10.21 15.87
C ALA A 431 -5.28 -9.69 17.30
N TYR A 432 -5.95 -8.55 17.44
CA TYR A 432 -6.32 -8.01 18.74
C TYR A 432 -7.43 -8.83 19.40
N GLN A 433 -8.42 -9.29 18.64
CA GLN A 433 -9.48 -10.17 19.17
C GLN A 433 -8.92 -11.47 19.74
N LEU A 434 -7.96 -12.09 19.04
CA LEU A 434 -7.27 -13.30 19.50
C LEU A 434 -6.44 -13.03 20.77
N ALA A 435 -5.71 -11.91 20.81
CA ALA A 435 -4.95 -11.55 22.01
C ALA A 435 -5.85 -11.26 23.22
N ASN A 436 -7.02 -10.64 22.99
CA ASN A 436 -8.03 -10.43 24.04
C ASN A 436 -8.63 -11.74 24.53
N ALA A 437 -8.80 -12.72 23.64
CA ALA A 437 -9.17 -14.09 24.00
C ALA A 437 -8.05 -14.87 24.72
N GLY A 438 -6.86 -14.26 24.86
CA GLY A 438 -5.74 -14.79 25.65
C GLY A 438 -4.71 -15.58 24.86
N TYR A 439 -4.80 -15.62 23.53
CA TYR A 439 -3.82 -16.29 22.69
C TYR A 439 -2.50 -15.50 22.63
N ASP A 440 -1.41 -16.23 22.39
CA ASP A 440 -0.12 -15.66 22.00
C ASP A 440 -0.07 -15.51 20.47
N VAL A 441 -0.23 -14.29 19.97
CA VAL A 441 -0.43 -14.04 18.53
C VAL A 441 0.89 -13.69 17.86
N TRP A 442 1.24 -14.45 16.83
CA TRP A 442 2.44 -14.28 16.02
C TRP A 442 2.01 -13.92 14.59
N LEU A 443 2.50 -12.79 14.09
CA LEU A 443 2.21 -12.24 12.77
C LEU A 443 3.46 -12.42 11.90
N GLY A 444 3.43 -13.43 11.04
CA GLY A 444 4.56 -13.75 10.19
C GLY A 444 4.61 -12.87 8.94
N ASN A 445 5.81 -12.55 8.51
CA ASN A 445 6.08 -11.96 7.20
C ASN A 445 6.90 -12.95 6.37
N THR A 446 6.63 -13.01 5.07
CA THR A 446 7.36 -13.87 4.13
C THR A 446 8.40 -13.06 3.35
N ARG A 447 9.42 -13.75 2.82
CA ARG A 447 10.52 -13.14 2.05
C ARG A 447 9.99 -12.19 0.98
N GLY A 448 10.69 -11.06 0.79
CA GLY A 448 10.38 -10.05 -0.22
C GLY A 448 9.40 -8.97 0.22
N ASN A 449 8.53 -9.23 1.21
CA ASN A 449 7.65 -8.19 1.73
C ASN A 449 8.42 -7.10 2.50
N ARG A 450 7.80 -5.95 2.80
CA ARG A 450 8.43 -4.79 3.46
C ARG A 450 9.24 -5.10 4.72
N TYR A 451 8.85 -6.11 5.51
CA TYR A 451 9.51 -6.48 6.77
C TYR A 451 10.55 -7.61 6.62
N SER A 452 10.72 -8.16 5.41
CA SER A 452 11.56 -9.35 5.13
C SER A 452 12.38 -9.18 3.84
N ARG A 453 12.98 -8.00 3.66
CA ARG A 453 13.84 -7.65 2.51
C ARG A 453 15.32 -7.80 2.81
N GLN A 454 15.69 -8.80 3.61
CA GLN A 454 17.06 -9.02 4.03
C GLN A 454 17.47 -10.45 3.70
N HIS A 455 18.72 -10.61 3.28
CA HIS A 455 19.35 -11.90 2.99
C HIS A 455 20.80 -11.87 3.47
N GLU A 456 21.40 -13.03 3.75
CA GLU A 456 22.78 -13.06 4.27
C GLU A 456 23.83 -12.63 3.24
N GLN A 457 23.55 -12.86 1.96
CA GLN A 457 24.52 -12.70 0.87
C GLN A 457 24.04 -11.86 -0.32
N ARG A 458 22.75 -11.50 -0.40
CA ARG A 458 22.12 -10.92 -1.60
C ARG A 458 21.39 -9.63 -1.25
N SER A 459 21.40 -8.64 -2.13
CA SER A 459 20.66 -7.39 -1.97
C SER A 459 19.27 -7.49 -2.62
N PRO A 460 18.21 -6.85 -2.07
CA PRO A 460 16.93 -6.70 -2.76
C PRO A 460 17.00 -5.94 -4.09
N ASP A 461 18.10 -5.28 -4.40
CA ASP A 461 18.33 -4.66 -5.71
C ASP A 461 18.84 -5.67 -6.76
N ASP A 462 19.29 -6.85 -6.32
CA ASP A 462 19.73 -7.93 -7.20
C ASP A 462 18.54 -8.77 -7.67
N ALA A 463 18.45 -9.08 -8.97
CA ALA A 463 17.40 -9.95 -9.51
C ALA A 463 17.40 -11.35 -8.88
N GLU A 464 18.56 -11.84 -8.45
CA GLU A 464 18.71 -13.14 -7.79
C GLU A 464 18.04 -13.19 -6.42
N PHE A 465 17.94 -12.06 -5.69
CA PHE A 465 17.18 -11.98 -4.44
C PHE A 465 15.70 -12.29 -4.66
N TRP A 466 15.16 -12.01 -5.84
CA TRP A 466 13.75 -12.19 -6.20
C TRP A 466 13.44 -13.51 -6.90
N ASN A 467 14.42 -14.40 -7.07
CA ASN A 467 14.21 -15.68 -7.72
C ASN A 467 13.58 -16.72 -6.78
N PHE A 468 12.35 -16.44 -6.34
CA PHE A 468 11.54 -17.34 -5.52
C PHE A 468 10.06 -17.20 -5.88
N SER A 469 9.28 -18.22 -5.56
CA SER A 469 7.84 -18.22 -5.62
C SER A 469 7.25 -18.52 -4.23
N TRP A 470 5.92 -18.63 -4.13
CA TRP A 470 5.27 -19.12 -2.91
C TRP A 470 5.65 -20.58 -2.57
N HIS A 471 6.29 -21.32 -3.48
CA HIS A 471 6.87 -22.63 -3.18
C HIS A 471 7.96 -22.52 -2.12
N GLU A 472 8.97 -21.69 -2.36
CA GLU A 472 10.10 -21.47 -1.46
C GLU A 472 9.64 -20.90 -0.12
N LYS A 473 8.63 -20.01 -0.12
CA LYS A 473 7.99 -19.54 1.12
C LYS A 473 7.43 -20.71 1.96
N GLY A 474 6.90 -21.76 1.31
CA GLY A 474 6.35 -22.94 1.99
C GLY A 474 7.42 -23.90 2.47
N MET A 475 8.50 -24.02 1.72
CA MET A 475 9.60 -24.92 2.04
C MET A 475 10.56 -24.36 3.10
N TYR A 476 10.68 -23.04 3.20
CA TYR A 476 11.71 -22.41 4.04
C TYR A 476 11.15 -21.40 5.04
N ASP A 477 10.25 -20.49 4.64
CA ASP A 477 9.80 -19.40 5.52
C ASP A 477 8.92 -19.91 6.65
N LEU A 478 7.86 -20.64 6.30
CA LEU A 478 6.92 -21.21 7.28
C LEU A 478 7.61 -22.15 8.27
N PRO A 479 8.42 -23.13 7.81
CA PRO A 479 9.23 -23.97 8.68
C PRO A 479 10.08 -23.18 9.69
N ALA A 480 10.84 -22.18 9.22
CA ALA A 480 11.69 -21.37 10.08
C ALA A 480 10.90 -20.59 11.13
N MET A 481 9.75 -20.01 10.76
CA MET A 481 8.87 -19.31 11.68
C MET A 481 8.25 -20.25 12.72
N ILE A 482 7.74 -21.41 12.31
CA ILE A 482 7.13 -22.39 13.22
C ILE A 482 8.16 -22.87 14.25
N ASP A 483 9.36 -23.25 13.80
CA ASP A 483 10.41 -23.75 14.67
C ASP A 483 10.90 -22.69 15.65
N PHE A 484 11.05 -21.45 15.18
CA PHE A 484 11.37 -20.32 16.04
C PHE A 484 10.31 -20.11 17.12
N ILE A 485 9.02 -20.11 16.77
CA ILE A 485 7.91 -19.92 17.71
C ILE A 485 7.85 -21.04 18.73
N LEU A 486 7.96 -22.30 18.30
CA LEU A 486 7.95 -23.46 19.20
C LEU A 486 9.12 -23.43 20.18
N ASN A 487 10.32 -23.07 19.71
CA ASN A 487 11.49 -22.92 20.58
C ASN A 487 11.33 -21.74 21.56
N LYS A 488 10.76 -20.62 21.10
CA LYS A 488 10.60 -19.41 21.92
C LYS A 488 9.51 -19.55 22.98
N THR A 489 8.42 -20.25 22.66
CA THR A 489 7.24 -20.40 23.53
C THR A 489 7.30 -21.64 24.41
N GLN A 490 8.07 -22.66 24.02
CA GLN A 490 8.29 -23.91 24.76
C GLN A 490 6.97 -24.60 25.18
N THR A 491 5.97 -24.60 24.30
CA THR A 491 4.67 -25.21 24.64
C THR A 491 4.80 -26.72 24.90
N PRO A 492 4.13 -27.27 25.93
CA PRO A 492 4.24 -28.70 26.28
C PRO A 492 3.87 -29.65 25.14
N SER A 493 2.85 -29.31 24.36
CA SER A 493 2.42 -30.11 23.21
C SER A 493 3.25 -29.90 21.95
N ARG A 494 4.18 -28.93 21.94
CA ARG A 494 4.96 -28.49 20.77
C ARG A 494 4.12 -28.27 19.51
N GLN A 495 2.96 -27.63 19.70
CA GLN A 495 1.99 -27.37 18.65
C GLN A 495 1.56 -25.91 18.66
N ILE A 496 1.14 -25.43 17.48
CA ILE A 496 0.53 -24.10 17.29
C ILE A 496 -0.79 -24.22 16.52
N TYR A 497 -1.58 -23.15 16.52
CA TYR A 497 -2.64 -22.93 15.54
C TYR A 497 -2.11 -22.12 14.36
N TYR A 498 -2.67 -22.37 13.17
CA TYR A 498 -2.31 -21.66 11.95
C TYR A 498 -3.50 -20.93 11.34
N ILE A 499 -3.30 -19.69 10.89
CA ILE A 499 -4.27 -18.93 10.10
C ILE A 499 -3.56 -18.38 8.87
N GLY A 500 -4.03 -18.77 7.68
CA GLY A 500 -3.53 -18.25 6.42
C GLY A 500 -4.62 -17.49 5.67
N TYR A 501 -4.27 -16.36 5.07
CA TYR A 501 -5.14 -15.64 4.14
C TYR A 501 -4.58 -15.67 2.72
N SER A 502 -5.41 -16.01 1.72
CA SER A 502 -5.03 -16.00 0.30
C SER A 502 -3.72 -16.77 0.07
N GLU A 503 -2.65 -16.15 -0.43
CA GLU A 503 -1.33 -16.77 -0.59
C GLU A 503 -0.84 -17.47 0.68
N GLY A 504 -1.08 -16.92 1.89
CA GLY A 504 -0.72 -17.57 3.15
C GLY A 504 -1.33 -18.97 3.30
N THR A 505 -2.46 -19.27 2.65
CA THR A 505 -2.99 -20.63 2.56
C THR A 505 -2.23 -21.49 1.55
N THR A 506 -1.86 -20.91 0.39
CA THR A 506 -1.06 -21.54 -0.66
C THR A 506 0.28 -22.00 -0.10
N VAL A 507 0.93 -21.13 0.67
CA VAL A 507 2.20 -21.42 1.34
C VAL A 507 2.04 -22.55 2.37
N TYR A 508 0.94 -22.54 3.14
CA TYR A 508 0.61 -23.62 4.10
C TYR A 508 0.39 -24.98 3.42
N PHE A 509 -0.41 -25.03 2.35
CA PHE A 509 -0.68 -26.27 1.63
C PHE A 509 0.56 -26.78 0.88
N THR A 510 1.45 -25.88 0.46
CA THR A 510 2.78 -26.26 -0.05
C THR A 510 3.59 -26.96 1.04
N MET A 511 3.75 -26.33 2.21
CA MET A 511 4.53 -26.91 3.32
C MET A 511 3.98 -28.27 3.72
N THR A 512 2.68 -28.36 4.02
CA THR A 512 2.06 -29.60 4.54
C THR A 512 2.00 -30.74 3.53
N SER A 513 2.09 -30.44 2.22
CA SER A 513 2.17 -31.46 1.17
C SER A 513 3.57 -32.02 0.97
N ASN A 514 4.62 -31.24 1.27
CA ASN A 514 6.02 -31.62 1.00
C ASN A 514 6.81 -31.96 2.26
N LEU A 515 6.39 -31.45 3.42
CA LEU A 515 7.06 -31.62 4.72
C LEU A 515 6.08 -32.22 5.75
N PRO A 516 5.75 -33.52 5.64
CA PRO A 516 4.76 -34.17 6.51
C PRO A 516 5.08 -34.08 8.00
N GLU A 517 6.36 -33.94 8.37
CA GLU A 517 6.81 -33.76 9.75
C GLU A 517 6.29 -32.48 10.42
N TYR A 518 5.92 -31.46 9.63
CA TYR A 518 5.30 -30.24 10.15
C TYR A 518 3.82 -30.40 10.44
N ASN A 519 3.15 -31.42 9.88
CA ASN A 519 1.74 -31.68 10.18
C ASN A 519 1.52 -31.94 11.68
N GLY A 520 2.45 -32.64 12.34
CA GLY A 520 2.40 -32.87 13.78
C GLY A 520 2.56 -31.61 14.66
N LYS A 521 3.14 -30.54 14.10
CA LYS A 521 3.36 -29.25 14.77
C LYS A 521 2.15 -28.30 14.69
N ILE A 522 1.16 -28.60 13.84
CA ILE A 522 -0.05 -27.79 13.68
C ILE A 522 -1.25 -28.53 14.27
N ARG A 523 -1.94 -27.91 15.24
CA ARG A 523 -3.12 -28.50 15.87
C ARG A 523 -4.36 -28.40 14.97
N LEU A 524 -4.57 -27.23 14.37
CA LEU A 524 -5.71 -26.88 13.52
C LEU A 524 -5.29 -25.68 12.66
N ALA A 525 -5.71 -25.69 11.39
CA ALA A 525 -5.49 -24.59 10.47
C ALA A 525 -6.81 -23.94 10.04
N HIS A 526 -6.80 -22.61 9.89
CA HIS A 526 -7.88 -21.85 9.27
C HIS A 526 -7.37 -21.26 7.96
N ALA A 527 -7.92 -21.74 6.84
CA ALA A 527 -7.61 -21.27 5.51
C ALA A 527 -8.68 -20.28 5.04
N ILE A 528 -8.33 -19.00 4.98
CA ILE A 528 -9.21 -17.90 4.59
C ILE A 528 -8.93 -17.54 3.14
N ALA A 529 -9.96 -17.63 2.30
CA ALA A 529 -9.91 -17.43 0.85
C ALA A 529 -8.77 -18.22 0.19
N PRO A 530 -8.78 -19.57 0.22
CA PRO A 530 -7.63 -20.34 -0.19
C PRO A 530 -7.32 -20.28 -1.69
N ALA A 531 -6.18 -19.69 -2.06
CA ALA A 531 -5.75 -19.47 -3.44
C ALA A 531 -4.99 -20.67 -4.04
N VAL A 532 -5.58 -21.87 -3.91
CA VAL A 532 -4.95 -23.15 -4.27
C VAL A 532 -5.50 -23.71 -5.59
N LEU A 533 -6.82 -23.65 -5.76
CA LEU A 533 -7.53 -24.14 -6.94
C LEU A 533 -8.18 -22.96 -7.65
N LEU A 534 -7.41 -22.30 -8.53
CA LEU A 534 -7.82 -21.08 -9.22
C LEU A 534 -8.49 -21.37 -10.58
N GLU A 535 -9.46 -22.27 -10.59
CA GLU A 535 -10.28 -22.55 -11.76
C GLU A 535 -11.45 -21.55 -11.85
N GLU A 536 -11.75 -21.05 -13.05
CA GLU A 536 -12.86 -20.09 -13.28
C GLU A 536 -12.73 -18.75 -12.54
N VAL A 537 -11.51 -18.21 -12.43
CA VAL A 537 -11.28 -16.83 -11.98
C VAL A 537 -12.14 -15.86 -12.81
N ARG A 538 -12.93 -15.03 -12.12
CA ARG A 538 -13.83 -14.03 -12.72
C ARG A 538 -13.23 -12.62 -12.75
N SER A 539 -12.14 -12.39 -12.03
CA SER A 539 -11.48 -11.09 -11.95
C SER A 539 -11.01 -10.62 -13.34
N PRO A 540 -11.59 -9.54 -13.91
CA PRO A 540 -11.18 -9.03 -15.21
C PRO A 540 -9.71 -8.58 -15.22
N LEU A 541 -9.23 -8.05 -14.09
CA LEU A 541 -7.85 -7.60 -13.96
C LEU A 541 -6.86 -8.78 -13.98
N LEU A 542 -7.13 -9.84 -13.20
CA LEU A 542 -6.25 -11.02 -13.20
C LEU A 542 -6.30 -11.78 -14.52
N LEU A 543 -7.46 -11.87 -15.16
CA LEU A 543 -7.58 -12.48 -16.48
C LEU A 543 -6.77 -11.71 -17.52
N SER A 544 -6.88 -10.38 -17.53
CA SER A 544 -6.08 -9.53 -18.43
C SER A 544 -4.57 -9.69 -18.18
N LEU A 545 -4.13 -9.71 -16.92
CA LEU A 545 -2.72 -9.94 -16.57
C LEU A 545 -2.25 -11.34 -16.97
N SER A 546 -3.10 -12.36 -16.81
CA SER A 546 -2.82 -13.74 -17.20
C SER A 546 -2.69 -13.90 -18.72
N GLU A 547 -3.59 -13.30 -19.49
CA GLU A 547 -3.55 -13.31 -20.96
C GLU A 547 -2.30 -12.60 -21.51
N ASN A 548 -1.85 -11.54 -20.84
CA ASN A 548 -0.68 -10.76 -21.24
C ASN A 548 0.62 -11.17 -20.53
N ALA A 549 0.62 -12.25 -19.75
CA ALA A 549 1.76 -12.65 -18.93
C ALA A 549 3.05 -12.83 -19.75
N GLY A 550 2.98 -13.42 -20.95
CA GLY A 550 4.17 -13.61 -21.81
C GLY A 550 4.83 -12.29 -22.25
N LEU A 551 4.04 -11.25 -22.51
CA LEU A 551 4.54 -9.92 -22.82
C LEU A 551 5.14 -9.25 -21.57
N LEU A 552 4.44 -9.32 -20.45
CA LEU A 552 4.88 -8.72 -19.18
C LEU A 552 6.19 -9.34 -18.68
N VAL A 553 6.34 -10.66 -18.83
CA VAL A 553 7.58 -11.38 -18.49
C VAL A 553 8.72 -10.96 -19.41
N SER A 554 8.48 -10.86 -20.72
CA SER A 554 9.49 -10.39 -21.67
C SER A 554 9.97 -8.97 -21.32
N ILE A 555 9.05 -8.06 -21.00
CA ILE A 555 9.37 -6.68 -20.58
C ILE A 555 10.18 -6.69 -19.28
N ALA A 556 9.78 -7.50 -18.31
CA ALA A 556 10.45 -7.58 -17.02
C ALA A 556 11.86 -8.17 -17.15
N GLN A 557 12.05 -9.18 -18.00
CA GLN A 557 13.38 -9.75 -18.29
C GLN A 557 14.30 -8.74 -18.98
N ILE A 558 13.80 -8.01 -19.99
CA ILE A 558 14.58 -6.95 -20.68
C ILE A 558 14.96 -5.83 -19.71
N SER A 559 14.08 -5.50 -18.77
CA SER A 559 14.26 -4.41 -17.81
C SER A 559 14.92 -4.84 -16.50
N ASN A 560 15.34 -6.10 -16.38
CA ASN A 560 15.89 -6.72 -15.17
C ASN A 560 15.02 -6.52 -13.91
N ILE A 561 13.69 -6.58 -14.08
CA ILE A 561 12.70 -6.39 -13.00
C ILE A 561 12.41 -7.75 -12.34
N GLY A 562 12.94 -7.96 -11.13
CA GLY A 562 12.62 -9.13 -10.29
C GLY A 562 11.40 -8.92 -9.37
N GLU A 563 11.09 -7.66 -9.04
CA GLU A 563 10.05 -7.27 -8.08
C GLU A 563 8.83 -6.66 -8.78
N ILE A 564 7.62 -7.05 -8.37
CA ILE A 564 6.36 -6.41 -8.79
C ILE A 564 5.75 -5.62 -7.64
N LEU A 565 5.18 -4.45 -7.97
CA LEU A 565 4.47 -3.58 -7.03
C LEU A 565 5.28 -3.28 -5.75
N ARG A 566 6.54 -2.88 -5.95
CA ARG A 566 7.49 -2.51 -4.90
C ARG A 566 6.90 -1.51 -3.94
N TRP A 567 6.82 -1.85 -2.66
CA TRP A 567 6.47 -0.85 -1.66
C TRP A 567 7.49 0.29 -1.68
N SER A 568 7.03 1.48 -2.05
CA SER A 568 7.78 2.73 -1.97
C SER A 568 6.82 3.80 -1.50
N GLU A 569 7.37 4.82 -0.86
CA GLU A 569 6.57 5.88 -0.27
C GLU A 569 6.10 6.90 -1.34
N GLN A 570 6.78 6.93 -2.51
CA GLN A 570 6.26 7.49 -3.76
C GLN A 570 5.03 6.73 -4.27
N GLN A 571 5.04 5.38 -4.30
CA GLN A 571 3.86 4.60 -4.67
C GLN A 571 2.73 4.76 -3.65
N ASN A 572 3.00 4.80 -2.34
CA ASN A 572 2.00 5.08 -1.30
C ASN A 572 1.37 6.47 -1.49
N GLY A 573 2.19 7.50 -1.74
CA GLY A 573 1.71 8.86 -2.03
C GLY A 573 0.87 8.93 -3.31
N PHE A 574 1.34 8.31 -4.40
CA PHE A 574 0.61 8.19 -5.65
C PHE A 574 -0.72 7.43 -5.47
N LEU A 575 -0.69 6.26 -4.83
CA LEU A 575 -1.89 5.47 -4.55
C LEU A 575 -2.88 6.25 -3.67
N ARG A 576 -2.42 6.97 -2.63
CA ARG A 576 -3.29 7.85 -1.83
C ARG A 576 -3.91 8.98 -2.65
N SER A 577 -3.18 9.53 -3.62
CA SER A 577 -3.70 10.56 -4.53
C SER A 577 -4.73 10.01 -5.53
N VAL A 578 -4.55 8.77 -5.97
CA VAL A 578 -5.46 8.05 -6.88
C VAL A 578 -6.65 7.43 -6.12
N CYS A 579 -6.55 7.24 -4.80
CA CYS A 579 -7.62 6.74 -3.91
C CYS A 579 -8.21 7.83 -2.98
N PRO A 580 -8.81 8.94 -3.47
CA PRO A 580 -9.34 10.00 -2.61
C PRO A 580 -10.51 9.53 -1.71
N PRO A 581 -10.53 9.86 -0.41
CA PRO A 581 -11.49 9.31 0.57
C PRO A 581 -12.94 9.71 0.30
N TYR A 582 -13.16 10.78 -0.47
CA TYR A 582 -14.46 11.43 -0.65
C TYR A 582 -15.01 11.34 -2.08
N ALA A 583 -14.38 10.58 -2.97
CA ALA A 583 -14.87 10.43 -4.35
C ALA A 583 -15.99 9.39 -4.43
N ARG A 584 -17.16 9.80 -4.96
CA ARG A 584 -18.30 8.92 -5.28
C ARG A 584 -17.96 7.75 -6.21
N ARG A 585 -16.84 7.82 -6.95
CA ARG A 585 -16.26 6.76 -7.79
C ARG A 585 -14.75 6.71 -7.55
N ASN A 586 -14.34 6.19 -6.40
CA ASN A 586 -12.92 6.06 -6.07
C ASN A 586 -12.26 5.02 -7.01
N PRO A 587 -11.22 5.39 -7.78
CA PRO A 587 -10.52 4.47 -8.69
C PRO A 587 -10.01 3.19 -8.03
N CYS A 588 -9.66 3.25 -6.76
CA CYS A 588 -9.19 2.10 -6.00
C CYS A 588 -10.33 1.18 -5.58
N VAL A 589 -11.52 1.73 -5.29
CA VAL A 589 -12.72 0.89 -5.17
C VAL A 589 -12.94 0.16 -6.48
N VAL A 590 -12.87 0.84 -7.62
CA VAL A 590 -13.00 0.19 -8.95
C VAL A 590 -11.93 -0.88 -9.17
N ILE A 591 -10.66 -0.63 -8.84
CA ILE A 591 -9.59 -1.62 -8.95
C ILE A 591 -9.85 -2.83 -8.04
N PHE A 592 -10.21 -2.60 -6.77
CA PHE A 592 -10.52 -3.68 -5.82
C PHE A 592 -11.76 -4.47 -6.23
N GLU A 593 -12.79 -3.83 -6.76
CA GLU A 593 -14.00 -4.49 -7.27
C GLU A 593 -13.68 -5.34 -8.51
N ASN A 594 -12.80 -4.85 -9.41
CA ASN A 594 -12.33 -5.64 -10.55
C ASN A 594 -11.35 -6.76 -10.14
N LEU A 595 -10.70 -6.65 -8.99
CA LEU A 595 -9.76 -7.65 -8.51
C LEU A 595 -10.44 -8.76 -7.69
N PHE A 596 -11.31 -8.39 -6.76
CA PHE A 596 -11.89 -9.29 -5.75
C PHE A 596 -13.40 -9.51 -5.90
N GLY A 597 -14.09 -8.64 -6.65
CA GLY A 597 -15.54 -8.65 -6.84
C GLY A 597 -16.23 -7.42 -6.22
N PRO A 598 -17.39 -6.99 -6.75
CA PRO A 598 -18.08 -5.78 -6.31
C PRO A 598 -18.66 -5.95 -4.91
N ASN A 599 -18.32 -5.05 -3.98
CA ASN A 599 -18.87 -5.02 -2.63
C ASN A 599 -18.77 -3.62 -2.00
N THR A 600 -19.24 -2.62 -2.73
CA THR A 600 -19.06 -1.19 -2.40
C THR A 600 -19.55 -0.82 -1.00
N GLU A 601 -20.61 -1.47 -0.51
CA GLU A 601 -21.22 -1.18 0.80
C GLU A 601 -20.40 -1.70 2.00
N ALA A 602 -19.58 -2.74 1.80
CA ALA A 602 -18.75 -3.32 2.86
C ALA A 602 -17.34 -2.73 2.93
N ILE A 603 -16.93 -1.95 1.93
CA ILE A 603 -15.61 -1.33 1.88
C ILE A 603 -15.65 -0.02 2.68
N ASP A 604 -15.08 -0.04 3.88
CA ASP A 604 -14.78 1.20 4.61
C ASP A 604 -13.59 1.91 3.96
N MET A 605 -13.82 3.11 3.44
CA MET A 605 -12.80 3.93 2.81
C MET A 605 -11.67 4.31 3.76
N THR A 606 -11.94 4.43 5.05
CA THR A 606 -10.92 4.74 6.07
C THR A 606 -9.97 3.56 6.24
N THR A 607 -10.54 2.36 6.34
CA THR A 607 -9.81 1.09 6.34
C THR A 607 -9.02 0.87 5.05
N LEU A 608 -9.62 1.13 3.89
CA LEU A 608 -8.93 1.01 2.60
C LEU A 608 -7.73 1.95 2.55
N GLN A 609 -7.86 3.20 3.00
CA GLN A 609 -6.74 4.14 3.05
C GLN A 609 -5.64 3.75 4.03
N ALA A 610 -6.02 3.21 5.20
CA ALA A 610 -5.05 2.65 6.13
C ALA A 610 -4.30 1.50 5.46
N MET A 611 -5.01 0.60 4.77
CA MET A 611 -4.42 -0.52 4.04
C MET A 611 -3.50 -0.07 2.90
N MET A 612 -3.87 0.96 2.12
CA MET A 612 -3.02 1.52 1.05
C MET A 612 -1.69 2.11 1.58
N GLY A 613 -1.62 2.46 2.88
CA GLY A 613 -0.37 2.85 3.55
C GLY A 613 0.65 1.71 3.71
N HIS A 614 0.18 0.47 3.68
CA HIS A 614 0.97 -0.72 4.03
C HIS A 614 0.93 -1.82 2.96
N CYS A 615 0.04 -1.70 1.96
CA CYS A 615 -0.14 -2.61 0.81
C CYS A 615 -0.25 -1.78 -0.48
N PRO A 616 0.41 -2.17 -1.60
CA PRO A 616 1.19 -3.39 -1.78
C PRO A 616 2.57 -3.35 -1.09
N SER A 617 2.98 -4.47 -0.52
CA SER A 617 4.22 -4.68 0.25
C SER A 617 5.40 -5.21 -0.59
N GLY A 618 5.24 -5.28 -1.92
CA GLY A 618 6.15 -5.96 -2.85
C GLY A 618 5.91 -7.47 -2.96
N ALA A 619 6.20 -8.05 -4.12
CA ALA A 619 6.22 -9.50 -4.38
C ALA A 619 7.23 -9.84 -5.48
N ALA A 620 7.70 -11.09 -5.54
CA ALA A 620 8.54 -11.56 -6.64
C ALA A 620 7.72 -11.77 -7.91
N LEU A 621 8.27 -11.39 -9.06
CA LEU A 621 7.64 -11.62 -10.37
C LEU A 621 7.32 -13.12 -10.59
N LYS A 622 8.22 -14.00 -10.14
CA LYS A 622 8.07 -15.46 -10.24
C LYS A 622 6.82 -15.97 -9.51
N GLU A 623 6.33 -15.27 -8.49
CA GLU A 623 5.07 -15.60 -7.81
C GLU A 623 3.86 -15.38 -8.73
N GLY A 624 3.82 -14.23 -9.43
CA GLY A 624 2.77 -13.91 -10.39
C GLY A 624 2.77 -14.89 -11.56
N GLN A 625 3.96 -15.26 -12.07
CA GLN A 625 4.11 -16.29 -13.08
C GLN A 625 3.62 -17.66 -12.59
N HIS A 626 3.93 -18.03 -11.34
CA HIS A 626 3.51 -19.29 -10.76
C HIS A 626 1.98 -19.36 -10.61
N TYR A 627 1.33 -18.27 -10.17
CA TYR A 627 -0.12 -18.18 -10.15
C TYR A 627 -0.73 -18.25 -11.56
N ASN A 628 -0.11 -17.61 -12.55
CA ASN A 628 -0.53 -17.72 -13.94
C ASN A 628 -0.50 -19.19 -14.44
N GLN A 629 0.54 -19.96 -14.09
CA GLN A 629 0.59 -21.40 -14.41
C GLN A 629 -0.58 -22.17 -13.78
N ILE A 630 -0.94 -21.87 -12.53
CA ILE A 630 -2.10 -22.50 -11.88
C ILE A 630 -3.40 -22.08 -12.55
N MET A 631 -3.60 -20.80 -12.86
CA MET A 631 -4.81 -20.30 -13.52
C MET A 631 -5.01 -20.94 -14.90
N GLN A 632 -3.93 -21.09 -15.66
CA GLN A 632 -3.98 -21.69 -17.01
C GLN A 632 -4.20 -23.21 -16.96
N THR A 633 -3.61 -23.90 -15.99
CA THR A 633 -3.63 -25.37 -15.94
C THR A 633 -4.71 -25.95 -15.02
N GLY A 634 -5.18 -25.20 -14.03
CA GLY A 634 -5.99 -25.68 -12.91
C GLY A 634 -5.25 -26.66 -11.99
N ILE A 635 -3.91 -26.73 -12.07
CA ILE A 635 -3.10 -27.70 -11.32
C ILE A 635 -2.25 -26.97 -10.29
N PHE A 636 -2.47 -27.31 -9.01
CA PHE A 636 -1.63 -26.86 -7.91
C PHE A 636 -0.36 -27.72 -7.82
N ARG A 637 0.79 -27.16 -8.21
CA ARG A 637 2.09 -27.86 -8.29
C ARG A 637 3.26 -26.89 -8.08
N PRO A 638 4.51 -27.36 -7.87
CA PRO A 638 5.68 -26.48 -7.87
C PRO A 638 5.89 -25.79 -9.22
N TYR A 639 6.68 -24.71 -9.21
CA TYR A 639 6.90 -23.89 -10.38
C TYR A 639 7.54 -24.72 -11.49
N GLN A 640 6.93 -24.70 -12.67
CA GLN A 640 7.44 -25.41 -13.82
C GLN A 640 8.37 -24.47 -14.59
N GLU A 641 9.69 -24.71 -14.55
CA GLU A 641 10.62 -24.05 -15.48
C GLU A 641 10.47 -24.68 -16.89
N ASP A 642 10.86 -23.95 -17.95
CA ASP A 642 10.79 -24.32 -19.38
C ASP A 642 11.67 -25.53 -19.75
N THR A 643 11.56 -26.61 -18.98
CA THR A 643 12.28 -27.88 -19.11
C THR A 643 11.27 -28.97 -19.47
N GLU A 644 11.71 -29.98 -20.22
CA GLU A 644 10.86 -31.11 -20.66
C GLU A 644 10.37 -32.02 -19.50
N LEU A 645 10.77 -31.73 -18.25
CA LEU A 645 10.45 -32.51 -17.06
C LEU A 645 9.22 -31.96 -16.33
N ILE A 646 8.07 -32.61 -16.48
CA ILE A 646 6.83 -32.24 -15.78
C ILE A 646 6.97 -32.45 -14.26
N VAL A 647 6.86 -31.38 -13.49
CA VAL A 647 6.88 -31.44 -12.02
C VAL A 647 5.56 -31.98 -11.47
N LYS A 648 5.64 -32.89 -10.49
CA LYS A 648 4.49 -33.56 -9.87
C LYS A 648 3.61 -32.55 -9.10
N PRO A 649 2.26 -32.66 -9.18
CA PRO A 649 1.36 -31.86 -8.37
C PRO A 649 1.51 -32.14 -6.87
N TYR A 650 1.19 -31.14 -6.05
CA TYR A 650 1.18 -31.32 -4.60
C TYR A 650 0.09 -32.30 -4.18
N ASN A 651 0.42 -33.18 -3.24
CA ASN A 651 -0.53 -34.09 -2.65
C ASN A 651 -1.20 -33.43 -1.44
N LEU A 652 -2.29 -32.70 -1.67
CA LEU A 652 -3.06 -32.06 -0.60
C LEU A 652 -3.61 -33.06 0.42
N SER A 653 -3.82 -34.32 0.03
CA SER A 653 -4.25 -35.40 0.92
C SER A 653 -3.14 -35.95 1.81
N ALA A 654 -1.88 -35.50 1.65
CA ALA A 654 -0.79 -35.86 2.54
C ALA A 654 -0.90 -35.17 3.92
N SER A 655 -1.64 -34.06 4.02
CA SER A 655 -1.89 -33.40 5.30
C SER A 655 -3.01 -34.09 6.07
N ASN A 656 -2.74 -34.47 7.32
CA ASN A 656 -3.72 -34.98 8.27
C ASN A 656 -4.18 -33.91 9.28
N VAL A 657 -3.76 -32.66 9.10
CA VAL A 657 -4.15 -31.54 9.97
C VAL A 657 -5.60 -31.17 9.68
N PRO A 658 -6.48 -31.04 10.69
CA PRO A 658 -7.82 -30.50 10.48
C PRO A 658 -7.75 -29.07 9.91
N VAL A 659 -8.56 -28.77 8.89
CA VAL A 659 -8.59 -27.45 8.25
C VAL A 659 -10.01 -26.92 8.15
N HIS A 660 -10.23 -25.68 8.63
CA HIS A 660 -11.44 -24.92 8.34
C HIS A 660 -11.21 -24.03 7.12
N ILE A 661 -12.13 -24.05 6.17
CA ILE A 661 -12.06 -23.25 4.94
C ILE A 661 -13.13 -22.16 4.99
N PHE A 662 -12.71 -20.91 4.85
CA PHE A 662 -13.57 -19.74 4.73
C PHE A 662 -13.42 -19.16 3.33
N TYR A 663 -14.52 -18.86 2.65
CA TYR A 663 -14.50 -18.25 1.32
C TYR A 663 -15.69 -17.29 1.14
N GLY A 664 -15.53 -16.27 0.29
CA GLY A 664 -16.58 -15.33 -0.05
C GLY A 664 -17.49 -15.86 -1.16
N LEU A 665 -18.81 -15.68 -1.04
CA LEU A 665 -19.74 -16.07 -2.10
C LEU A 665 -19.60 -15.22 -3.37
N ASN A 666 -19.17 -13.96 -3.22
CA ASN A 666 -18.86 -13.06 -4.33
C ASN A 666 -17.35 -12.95 -4.61
N ASP A 667 -16.55 -13.90 -4.13
CA ASP A 667 -15.11 -13.90 -4.43
C ASP A 667 -14.90 -14.15 -5.94
N TRP A 668 -14.23 -13.22 -6.61
CA TRP A 668 -13.93 -13.31 -8.05
C TRP A 668 -12.63 -14.03 -8.35
N ILE A 669 -11.83 -14.37 -7.34
CA ILE A 669 -10.62 -15.17 -7.47
C ILE A 669 -10.94 -16.66 -7.26
N ILE A 670 -11.92 -16.99 -6.40
CA ILE A 670 -12.29 -18.36 -6.03
C ILE A 670 -13.75 -18.66 -6.43
N HIS A 671 -14.01 -19.52 -7.43
CA HIS A 671 -15.38 -19.79 -7.91
C HIS A 671 -16.00 -21.13 -7.42
N PRO A 672 -17.22 -21.13 -6.83
CA PRO A 672 -17.94 -22.35 -6.42
C PRO A 672 -18.87 -23.03 -7.47
N LYS A 673 -18.89 -22.64 -8.76
CA LYS A 673 -20.02 -22.91 -9.70
C LYS A 673 -20.28 -24.40 -9.99
N ASN A 674 -19.23 -25.21 -10.15
CA ASN A 674 -19.38 -26.59 -10.62
C ASN A 674 -19.93 -27.56 -9.56
N ILE A 675 -19.75 -27.23 -8.29
CA ILE A 675 -20.21 -28.03 -7.15
C ILE A 675 -21.72 -27.82 -6.94
N ILE A 676 -22.17 -26.56 -7.00
CA ILE A 676 -23.58 -26.18 -6.73
C ILE A 676 -24.52 -26.70 -7.83
N ARG A 677 -24.12 -26.62 -9.12
CA ARG A 677 -24.94 -27.10 -10.24
C ARG A 677 -25.13 -28.62 -10.22
N THR A 678 -24.06 -29.35 -9.94
CA THR A 678 -24.09 -30.81 -9.85
C THR A 678 -24.96 -31.28 -8.70
N LEU A 679 -24.78 -30.71 -7.50
CA LEU A 679 -25.61 -31.00 -6.33
C LEU A 679 -27.10 -30.70 -6.57
N CYS A 680 -27.42 -29.64 -7.32
CA CYS A 680 -28.80 -29.26 -7.63
C CYS A 680 -29.53 -30.32 -8.48
N TYR A 681 -28.95 -30.77 -9.60
CA TYR A 681 -29.65 -31.69 -10.51
C TYR A 681 -29.61 -33.15 -10.05
N THR A 682 -28.53 -33.60 -9.39
CA THR A 682 -28.47 -34.96 -8.86
C THR A 682 -29.48 -35.17 -7.73
N THR A 683 -29.70 -34.16 -6.89
CA THR A 683 -30.73 -34.19 -5.85
C THR A 683 -32.14 -34.07 -6.42
N LYS A 684 -32.33 -33.36 -7.54
CA LYS A 684 -33.60 -33.33 -8.29
C LYS A 684 -33.96 -34.70 -8.88
N LEU A 685 -32.96 -35.39 -9.45
CA LEU A 685 -33.11 -36.75 -9.98
C LEU A 685 -33.42 -37.74 -8.86
N ALA A 686 -32.66 -37.72 -7.76
CA ALA A 686 -32.90 -38.58 -6.61
C ALA A 686 -34.29 -38.33 -5.98
N SER A 687 -34.74 -37.07 -5.92
CA SER A 687 -36.09 -36.72 -5.49
C SER A 687 -37.17 -37.36 -6.38
N GLY A 688 -37.03 -37.28 -7.70
CA GLY A 688 -37.97 -37.87 -8.66
C GLY A 688 -38.01 -39.40 -8.62
N LEU A 689 -36.87 -40.05 -8.44
CA LEU A 689 -36.78 -41.52 -8.33
C LEU A 689 -37.33 -42.05 -7.00
N CYS A 690 -37.19 -41.29 -5.91
CA CYS A 690 -37.74 -41.64 -4.60
C CYS A 690 -39.23 -41.28 -4.43
N ALA A 691 -39.86 -40.65 -5.42
CA ALA A 691 -41.22 -40.12 -5.29
C ALA A 691 -42.29 -41.19 -5.01
N GLN A 692 -42.08 -42.42 -5.50
CA GLN A 692 -43.00 -43.55 -5.27
C GLN A 692 -42.61 -44.43 -4.07
N SER A 693 -41.31 -44.47 -3.71
CA SER A 693 -40.79 -45.38 -2.68
C SER A 693 -40.59 -44.76 -1.29
N ASP A 694 -40.24 -43.47 -1.20
CA ASP A 694 -40.08 -42.72 0.06
C ASP A 694 -40.49 -41.24 -0.14
N PRO A 695 -41.79 -40.91 0.05
CA PRO A 695 -42.32 -39.58 -0.19
C PRO A 695 -41.73 -38.51 0.74
N ALA A 696 -41.36 -38.86 1.97
CA ALA A 696 -40.81 -37.92 2.94
C ALA A 696 -39.39 -37.50 2.54
N ARG A 697 -38.55 -38.45 2.11
CA ARG A 697 -37.20 -38.17 1.60
C ARG A 697 -37.25 -37.46 0.25
N SER A 698 -38.17 -37.84 -0.64
CA SER A 698 -38.39 -37.16 -1.92
C SER A 698 -38.70 -35.68 -1.72
N LYS A 699 -39.57 -35.33 -0.77
CA LYS A 699 -39.91 -33.94 -0.43
C LYS A 699 -38.71 -33.14 0.11
N LYS A 700 -37.90 -33.73 0.99
CA LYS A 700 -36.68 -33.08 1.51
C LYS A 700 -35.65 -32.81 0.40
N LEU A 701 -35.44 -33.79 -0.47
CA LEU A 701 -34.52 -33.65 -1.62
C LEU A 701 -35.04 -32.63 -2.64
N ALA A 702 -36.36 -32.55 -2.86
CA ALA A 702 -36.97 -31.52 -3.69
C ALA A 702 -36.75 -30.10 -3.14
N ILE A 703 -36.92 -29.92 -1.83
CA ILE A 703 -36.68 -28.63 -1.15
C ILE A 703 -35.21 -28.23 -1.28
N PHE A 704 -34.28 -29.15 -1.02
CA PHE A 704 -32.85 -28.90 -1.15
C PHE A 704 -32.46 -28.53 -2.59
N SER A 705 -32.91 -29.32 -3.57
CA SER A 705 -32.67 -29.04 -5.00
C SER A 705 -33.22 -27.67 -5.40
N SER A 706 -34.44 -27.34 -4.94
CA SER A 706 -35.07 -26.04 -5.18
C SER A 706 -34.25 -24.90 -4.59
N LYS A 707 -33.78 -25.03 -3.34
CA LYS A 707 -32.93 -24.01 -2.69
C LYS A 707 -31.59 -23.81 -3.40
N MET A 708 -30.93 -24.88 -3.82
CA MET A 708 -29.68 -24.79 -4.61
C MET A 708 -29.92 -24.16 -6.00
N SER A 709 -31.07 -24.43 -6.62
CA SER A 709 -31.49 -23.78 -7.85
C SER A 709 -31.74 -22.28 -7.66
N GLN A 710 -32.40 -21.90 -6.55
CA GLN A 710 -32.61 -20.49 -6.18
C GLN A 710 -31.29 -19.76 -5.96
N THR A 711 -30.32 -20.36 -5.25
CA THR A 711 -28.97 -19.78 -5.10
C THR A 711 -28.30 -19.54 -6.44
N ARG A 712 -28.43 -20.47 -7.40
CA ARG A 712 -27.90 -20.30 -8.77
C ARG A 712 -28.61 -19.19 -9.54
N ALA A 713 -29.93 -19.03 -9.36
CA ALA A 713 -30.70 -17.95 -9.99
C ALA A 713 -30.32 -16.59 -9.40
N THR A 714 -30.18 -16.47 -8.08
CA THR A 714 -29.73 -15.23 -7.41
C THR A 714 -28.34 -14.80 -7.87
N LEU A 715 -27.42 -15.75 -8.07
CA LEU A 715 -26.07 -15.46 -8.58
C LEU A 715 -26.08 -14.86 -10.00
N ARG A 716 -27.11 -15.13 -10.82
CA ARG A 716 -27.25 -14.63 -12.19
C ARG A 716 -27.79 -13.20 -12.27
N LEU A 717 -28.41 -12.69 -11.20
CA LEU A 717 -28.91 -11.31 -11.13
C LEU A 717 -27.80 -10.25 -11.27
N PHE A 718 -26.54 -10.68 -11.21
CA PHE A 718 -25.37 -9.82 -11.33
C PHE A 718 -24.61 -10.01 -12.65
N ASP A 719 -25.12 -10.83 -13.58
CA ASP A 719 -24.41 -11.19 -14.82
C ASP A 719 -24.50 -10.11 -15.93
N ASP A 720 -25.33 -9.07 -15.79
CA ASP A 720 -25.53 -8.03 -16.82
C ASP A 720 -24.28 -7.18 -17.09
N LEU A 721 -23.56 -6.78 -16.05
CA LEU A 721 -22.33 -5.98 -16.18
C LEU A 721 -21.19 -6.82 -16.80
N PRO A 722 -20.93 -8.06 -16.36
CA PRO A 722 -20.04 -8.99 -17.06
C PRO A 722 -20.41 -9.21 -18.53
N MET A 723 -21.71 -9.36 -18.83
CA MET A 723 -22.17 -9.56 -20.21
C MET A 723 -22.02 -8.32 -21.09
N LEU A 724 -22.18 -7.12 -20.52
CA LEU A 724 -21.89 -5.86 -21.21
C LEU A 724 -20.40 -5.75 -21.51
N ALA A 725 -19.53 -6.04 -20.53
CA ALA A 725 -18.08 -6.04 -20.73
C ALA A 725 -17.66 -7.07 -21.79
N TYR A 726 -18.18 -8.30 -21.72
CA TYR A 726 -17.93 -9.34 -22.73
C TYR A 726 -18.37 -8.88 -24.12
N SER A 727 -19.56 -8.32 -24.25
CA SER A 727 -20.10 -7.89 -25.56
C SER A 727 -19.29 -6.72 -26.16
N LEU A 728 -18.82 -5.78 -25.33
CA LEU A 728 -17.93 -4.70 -25.76
C LEU A 728 -16.59 -5.24 -26.25
N SER A 729 -16.05 -6.28 -25.60
CA SER A 729 -14.81 -6.95 -26.02
C SER A 729 -14.96 -7.82 -27.27
N TYR A 730 -16.13 -8.44 -27.43
CA TYR A 730 -16.48 -9.29 -28.58
C TYR A 730 -16.73 -8.47 -29.85
N GLY A 731 -17.25 -7.24 -29.69
CA GLY A 731 -17.57 -6.33 -30.79
C GLY A 731 -18.58 -6.94 -31.76
N TYR A 732 -18.33 -6.81 -33.07
CA TYR A 732 -19.17 -7.37 -34.14
C TYR A 732 -18.75 -8.80 -34.57
N GLY A 733 -17.91 -9.48 -33.77
CA GLY A 733 -17.42 -10.82 -34.10
C GLY A 733 -16.36 -10.86 -35.21
N SER A 734 -15.59 -9.80 -35.39
CA SER A 734 -14.55 -9.69 -36.45
C SER A 734 -13.38 -10.68 -36.28
N LYS A 735 -13.22 -11.25 -35.08
CA LYS A 735 -12.17 -12.23 -34.73
C LYS A 735 -12.61 -13.69 -34.94
N GLU A 736 -13.87 -13.93 -35.31
CA GLU A 736 -14.39 -15.28 -35.55
C GLU A 736 -13.91 -15.84 -36.91
N PRO A 737 -13.71 -17.16 -37.04
CA PRO A 737 -13.13 -17.77 -38.24
C PRO A 737 -14.04 -17.66 -39.47
N ASP A 738 -15.34 -17.40 -39.32
CA ASP A 738 -16.21 -17.03 -40.42
C ASP A 738 -17.28 -15.99 -40.04
N ARG A 739 -17.81 -15.30 -41.06
CA ARG A 739 -18.80 -14.22 -40.91
C ARG A 739 -20.13 -14.70 -40.31
N TRP A 740 -20.52 -15.96 -40.52
CA TRP A 740 -21.74 -16.52 -39.97
C TRP A 740 -21.62 -16.76 -38.48
N MET A 741 -20.47 -17.25 -38.01
CA MET A 741 -20.17 -17.39 -36.57
C MET A 741 -20.13 -16.03 -35.87
N GLY A 742 -19.55 -15.02 -36.53
CA GLY A 742 -19.59 -13.63 -36.06
C GLY A 742 -21.02 -13.11 -35.89
N LEU A 743 -21.87 -13.29 -36.92
CA LEU A 743 -23.28 -12.89 -36.89
C LEU A 743 -24.08 -13.63 -35.82
N ILE A 744 -23.96 -14.97 -35.73
CA ILE A 744 -24.66 -15.76 -34.73
C ILE A 744 -24.25 -15.33 -33.31
N GLY A 745 -22.95 -15.12 -33.07
CA GLY A 745 -22.48 -14.66 -31.77
C GLY A 745 -22.94 -13.24 -31.42
N PHE A 746 -22.99 -12.33 -32.39
CA PHE A 746 -23.54 -10.99 -32.19
C PHE A 746 -25.03 -11.04 -31.81
N VAL A 747 -25.83 -11.84 -32.54
CA VAL A 747 -27.26 -12.02 -32.23
C VAL A 747 -27.45 -12.71 -30.88
N THR A 748 -26.59 -13.68 -30.53
CA THR A 748 -26.62 -14.34 -29.22
C THR A 748 -26.41 -13.33 -28.10
N ASN A 749 -25.41 -12.46 -28.23
CA ASN A 749 -25.15 -11.41 -27.24
C ASN A 749 -26.34 -10.44 -27.12
N LEU A 750 -27.02 -10.10 -28.22
CA LEU A 750 -28.22 -9.26 -28.19
C LEU A 750 -29.38 -9.93 -27.44
N ILE A 751 -29.59 -11.23 -27.67
CA ILE A 751 -30.61 -12.01 -26.95
C ILE A 751 -30.26 -12.10 -25.47
N ASP A 752 -29.00 -12.33 -25.15
CA ASP A 752 -28.53 -12.41 -23.77
C ASP A 752 -28.69 -11.05 -23.04
N HIS A 753 -28.44 -9.93 -23.72
CA HIS A 753 -28.73 -8.57 -23.20
C HIS A 753 -30.21 -8.31 -22.93
N ALA A 754 -31.11 -8.97 -23.67
CA ALA A 754 -32.53 -8.94 -23.36
C ALA A 754 -32.91 -9.92 -22.23
N TYR A 755 -32.23 -11.06 -22.15
CA TYR A 755 -32.50 -12.12 -21.18
C TYR A 755 -32.25 -11.70 -19.73
N TYR A 756 -31.06 -11.18 -19.39
CA TYR A 756 -30.73 -10.89 -17.98
C TYR A 756 -31.65 -9.85 -17.32
N PRO A 757 -32.02 -8.73 -17.97
CA PRO A 757 -32.99 -7.79 -17.41
C PRO A 757 -34.38 -8.41 -17.23
N VAL A 758 -34.82 -9.27 -18.15
CA VAL A 758 -36.10 -9.98 -18.04
C VAL A 758 -36.07 -10.99 -16.89
N ASP A 759 -34.96 -11.72 -16.70
CA ASP A 759 -34.77 -12.66 -15.58
C ASP A 759 -34.84 -11.94 -14.23
N LYS A 760 -34.26 -10.74 -14.13
CA LYS A 760 -34.40 -9.85 -12.94
C LYS A 760 -35.84 -9.44 -12.68
N ILE A 761 -36.57 -9.04 -13.73
CA ILE A 761 -37.98 -8.68 -13.60
C ILE A 761 -38.78 -9.88 -13.08
N CYS A 762 -38.55 -11.08 -13.62
CA CYS A 762 -39.18 -12.31 -13.14
C CYS A 762 -38.84 -12.59 -11.67
N TRP A 763 -37.57 -12.42 -11.27
CA TRP A 763 -37.15 -12.57 -9.88
C TRP A 763 -37.84 -11.56 -8.94
N LEU A 764 -37.96 -10.29 -9.34
CA LEU A 764 -38.65 -9.25 -8.56
C LEU A 764 -40.15 -9.54 -8.39
N ILE A 765 -40.78 -10.10 -9.42
CA ILE A 765 -42.18 -10.56 -9.39
C ILE A 765 -42.33 -11.74 -8.41
N GLU A 766 -41.46 -12.74 -8.49
CA GLU A 766 -41.48 -13.93 -7.63
C GLU A 766 -41.37 -13.57 -6.13
N HIS A 767 -40.67 -12.49 -5.80
CA HIS A 767 -40.46 -12.03 -4.42
C HIS A 767 -41.47 -10.96 -3.97
N ASN A 768 -42.53 -10.71 -4.75
CA ASN A 768 -43.55 -9.69 -4.49
C ASN A 768 -42.99 -8.26 -4.33
N LEU A 769 -41.84 -7.98 -4.97
CA LEU A 769 -41.24 -6.65 -5.01
C LEU A 769 -41.76 -5.82 -6.19
N LEU A 770 -42.29 -6.48 -7.21
CA LEU A 770 -42.92 -5.86 -8.37
C LEU A 770 -44.30 -6.48 -8.62
N ASN A 771 -45.36 -5.68 -8.49
CA ASN A 771 -46.72 -6.10 -8.83
C ASN A 771 -47.01 -5.79 -10.30
N VAL A 772 -47.32 -6.82 -11.09
CA VAL A 772 -47.68 -6.72 -12.51
C VAL A 772 -48.93 -7.53 -12.79
N GLU A 773 -49.78 -7.04 -13.70
CA GLU A 773 -51.08 -7.65 -14.01
C GLU A 773 -50.98 -9.07 -14.59
N ASN A 774 -49.87 -9.39 -15.29
CA ASN A 774 -49.68 -10.68 -15.96
C ASN A 774 -48.28 -11.27 -15.70
N PRO A 775 -48.02 -11.82 -14.51
CA PRO A 775 -46.70 -12.38 -14.14
C PRO A 775 -46.29 -13.55 -15.04
N THR A 776 -47.25 -14.38 -15.47
CA THR A 776 -47.03 -15.53 -16.35
C THR A 776 -46.50 -15.16 -17.75
N ARG A 777 -46.77 -13.93 -18.22
CA ARG A 777 -46.22 -13.45 -19.50
C ARG A 777 -44.72 -13.20 -19.40
N TRP A 778 -44.24 -12.66 -18.28
CA TRP A 778 -42.82 -12.40 -18.05
C TRP A 778 -42.02 -13.71 -17.97
N ASP A 779 -42.51 -14.70 -17.23
CA ASP A 779 -41.89 -16.04 -17.17
C ASP A 779 -41.81 -16.71 -18.55
N THR A 780 -42.83 -16.49 -19.38
CA THR A 780 -42.87 -17.01 -20.75
C THR A 780 -41.82 -16.33 -21.63
N ILE A 781 -41.72 -15.00 -21.59
CA ILE A 781 -40.70 -14.23 -22.33
C ILE A 781 -39.29 -14.62 -21.87
N ASN A 782 -39.08 -14.75 -20.56
CA ASN A 782 -37.80 -15.17 -19.98
C ASN A 782 -37.37 -16.54 -20.52
N SER A 783 -38.28 -17.50 -20.48
CA SER A 783 -38.05 -18.86 -20.98
C SER A 783 -37.80 -18.88 -22.50
N MET A 784 -38.50 -18.04 -23.28
CA MET A 784 -38.28 -17.91 -24.72
C MET A 784 -36.90 -17.35 -25.05
N LEU A 785 -36.46 -16.30 -24.36
CA LEU A 785 -35.13 -15.71 -24.53
C LEU A 785 -34.03 -16.73 -24.17
N TRP A 786 -34.24 -17.49 -23.10
CA TRP A 786 -33.32 -18.57 -22.71
C TRP A 786 -33.22 -19.67 -23.77
N VAL A 787 -34.36 -20.14 -24.30
CA VAL A 787 -34.41 -21.14 -25.38
C VAL A 787 -33.71 -20.62 -26.64
N ALA A 788 -33.96 -19.36 -27.02
CA ALA A 788 -33.35 -18.73 -28.18
C ALA A 788 -31.83 -18.60 -28.03
N SER A 789 -31.35 -18.19 -26.86
CA SER A 789 -29.91 -18.10 -26.56
C SER A 789 -29.22 -19.47 -26.65
N ILE A 790 -29.79 -20.52 -26.04
CA ILE A 790 -29.22 -21.87 -26.13
C ILE A 790 -29.23 -22.36 -27.59
N TYR A 791 -30.31 -22.10 -28.33
CA TYR A 791 -30.41 -22.49 -29.74
C TYR A 791 -29.32 -21.83 -30.60
N LEU A 792 -29.10 -20.52 -30.45
CA LEU A 792 -28.05 -19.83 -31.20
C LEU A 792 -26.65 -20.32 -30.82
N ASN A 793 -26.40 -20.57 -29.54
CA ASN A 793 -25.14 -21.17 -29.08
C ASN A 793 -24.93 -22.57 -29.66
N LEU A 794 -25.98 -23.39 -29.74
CA LEU A 794 -25.93 -24.70 -30.40
C LEU A 794 -25.58 -24.55 -31.88
N MET A 795 -26.23 -23.62 -32.59
CA MET A 795 -25.95 -23.35 -34.01
C MET A 795 -24.52 -22.85 -34.24
N LYS A 796 -24.00 -21.97 -33.38
CA LYS A 796 -22.61 -21.51 -33.41
C LYS A 796 -21.64 -22.67 -33.21
N THR A 797 -21.91 -23.55 -32.26
CA THR A 797 -21.10 -24.72 -31.94
C THR A 797 -21.09 -25.73 -33.09
N ILE A 798 -22.25 -26.00 -33.70
CA ILE A 798 -22.36 -26.86 -34.90
C ILE A 798 -21.56 -26.25 -36.06
N ARG A 799 -21.65 -24.93 -36.27
CA ARG A 799 -20.88 -24.25 -37.32
C ARG A 799 -19.37 -24.36 -37.08
N SER A 800 -18.93 -24.14 -35.84
CA SER A 800 -17.53 -24.30 -35.44
C SER A 800 -17.03 -25.73 -35.71
N PHE A 801 -17.83 -26.74 -35.38
CA PHE A 801 -17.53 -28.14 -35.69
C PHE A 801 -17.37 -28.38 -37.20
N THR A 802 -18.29 -27.85 -38.03
CA THR A 802 -18.21 -27.98 -39.50
C THR A 802 -16.98 -27.27 -40.08
N VAL A 803 -16.62 -26.10 -39.56
CA VAL A 803 -15.38 -25.38 -39.97
C VAL A 803 -14.13 -26.19 -39.60
N MET A 804 -14.11 -26.81 -38.43
CA MET A 804 -13.02 -27.71 -38.04
C MET A 804 -12.94 -28.96 -38.94
N GLU A 805 -14.07 -29.53 -39.36
CA GLU A 805 -14.10 -30.66 -40.31
C GLU A 805 -13.54 -30.26 -41.68
N GLN A 806 -13.90 -29.07 -42.17
CA GLN A 806 -13.32 -28.52 -43.40
C GLN A 806 -11.81 -28.33 -43.26
N HIS A 807 -11.34 -27.78 -42.13
CA HIS A 807 -9.92 -27.60 -41.86
C HIS A 807 -9.15 -28.93 -41.77
N LYS A 808 -9.77 -29.96 -41.18
CA LYS A 808 -9.24 -31.34 -41.11
C LYS A 808 -9.04 -31.92 -42.52
N SER A 809 -10.04 -31.81 -43.39
CA SER A 809 -9.93 -32.28 -44.78
C SER A 809 -8.86 -31.55 -45.63
N CYS A 810 -8.46 -30.33 -45.23
CA CYS A 810 -7.36 -29.60 -45.86
C CYS A 810 -5.98 -30.07 -45.38
N ILE A 811 -5.86 -30.53 -44.12
CA ILE A 811 -4.61 -31.03 -43.53
C ILE A 811 -4.27 -32.44 -44.03
N ASP A 812 -5.28 -33.29 -44.26
CA ASP A 812 -5.14 -34.65 -44.78
C ASP A 812 -4.46 -34.72 -46.17
N LYS A 813 -4.36 -33.60 -46.89
CA LYS A 813 -3.71 -33.54 -48.21
C LYS A 813 -2.22 -33.18 -48.17
N LYS A 814 -1.64 -32.82 -47.02
CA LYS A 814 -0.26 -32.30 -46.98
C LYS A 814 0.69 -32.83 -45.89
N GLU A 815 0.26 -33.46 -44.79
CA GLU A 815 1.18 -33.97 -43.77
C GLU A 815 0.62 -35.18 -42.97
N ASN A 816 1.52 -36.08 -42.55
CA ASN A 816 1.23 -37.33 -41.83
C ASN A 816 0.31 -37.17 -40.59
N GLU A 817 -0.52 -38.19 -40.32
CA GLU A 817 -1.39 -38.37 -39.13
C GLU A 817 -0.68 -38.27 -37.76
N SER A 818 0.66 -38.18 -37.74
CA SER A 818 1.49 -38.07 -36.55
C SER A 818 1.70 -36.64 -36.02
N SER A 819 1.26 -35.60 -36.74
CA SER A 819 1.43 -34.20 -36.32
C SER A 819 0.63 -33.86 -35.04
N GLN A 820 1.28 -33.20 -34.08
CA GLN A 820 0.67 -32.74 -32.82
C GLN A 820 -0.51 -31.77 -33.08
N ALA A 821 -0.44 -31.00 -34.17
CA ALA A 821 -1.53 -30.11 -34.60
C ALA A 821 -2.78 -30.89 -35.02
N PHE A 822 -2.62 -32.01 -35.72
CA PHE A 822 -3.73 -32.88 -36.12
C PHE A 822 -4.39 -33.57 -34.92
N ARG A 823 -3.58 -34.03 -33.95
CA ARG A 823 -4.08 -34.59 -32.68
C ARG A 823 -4.87 -33.55 -31.88
N MET A 824 -4.34 -32.32 -31.76
CA MET A 824 -5.04 -31.21 -31.11
C MET A 824 -6.34 -30.84 -31.83
N LEU A 825 -6.37 -30.91 -33.17
CA LEU A 825 -7.59 -30.69 -33.94
C LEU A 825 -8.65 -31.75 -33.67
N LEU A 826 -8.28 -33.05 -33.67
CA LEU A 826 -9.18 -34.16 -33.32
C LEU A 826 -9.74 -34.05 -31.90
N ILE A 827 -8.90 -33.61 -30.96
CA ILE A 827 -9.29 -33.31 -29.59
C ILE A 827 -10.31 -32.18 -29.52
N LYS A 828 -10.04 -31.05 -30.19
CA LYS A 828 -10.96 -29.89 -30.22
C LYS A 828 -12.29 -30.31 -30.82
N GLN A 829 -12.26 -31.09 -31.90
CA GLN A 829 -13.44 -31.66 -32.54
C GLN A 829 -14.26 -32.56 -31.60
N ARG A 830 -13.61 -33.46 -30.84
CA ARG A 830 -14.30 -34.27 -29.82
C ARG A 830 -14.93 -33.42 -28.73
N MET A 831 -14.27 -32.34 -28.30
CA MET A 831 -14.81 -31.42 -27.31
C MET A 831 -16.04 -30.67 -27.84
N GLU A 832 -15.99 -30.19 -29.07
CA GLU A 832 -17.12 -29.53 -29.72
C GLU A 832 -18.30 -30.49 -29.92
N ALA A 833 -18.06 -31.76 -30.28
CA ALA A 833 -19.12 -32.77 -30.37
C ALA A 833 -19.83 -32.98 -29.02
N ILE A 834 -19.08 -33.01 -27.91
CA ILE A 834 -19.66 -33.11 -26.57
C ILE A 834 -20.42 -31.81 -26.21
N SER A 835 -19.92 -30.64 -26.63
CA SER A 835 -20.62 -29.36 -26.45
C SER A 835 -21.96 -29.36 -27.20
N ILE A 836 -22.01 -29.88 -28.43
CA ILE A 836 -23.24 -30.04 -29.21
C ILE A 836 -24.23 -30.94 -28.46
N LEU A 837 -23.78 -32.10 -27.98
CA LEU A 837 -24.65 -33.02 -27.22
C LEU A 837 -25.19 -32.37 -25.94
N ARG A 838 -24.32 -31.69 -25.19
CA ARG A 838 -24.70 -30.98 -23.97
C ARG A 838 -25.67 -29.83 -24.24
N LEU A 839 -25.40 -28.99 -25.23
CA LEU A 839 -26.29 -27.87 -25.61
C LEU A 839 -27.62 -28.38 -26.15
N SER A 840 -27.64 -29.53 -26.81
CA SER A 840 -28.89 -30.19 -27.23
C SER A 840 -29.72 -30.64 -26.02
N LEU A 841 -29.09 -31.21 -25.00
CA LEU A 841 -29.77 -31.56 -23.74
C LEU A 841 -30.25 -30.32 -22.97
N ASP A 842 -29.44 -29.26 -22.94
CA ASP A 842 -29.82 -27.98 -22.33
C ASP A 842 -30.99 -27.33 -23.08
N LEU A 843 -31.04 -27.45 -24.42
CA LEU A 843 -32.15 -26.98 -25.25
C LEU A 843 -33.43 -27.77 -24.98
N ILE A 844 -33.34 -29.11 -24.92
CA ILE A 844 -34.44 -29.99 -24.54
C ILE A 844 -34.96 -29.63 -23.14
N HIS A 845 -34.05 -29.35 -22.20
CA HIS A 845 -34.44 -28.90 -20.86
C HIS A 845 -35.14 -27.54 -20.90
N ALA A 846 -34.57 -26.54 -21.58
CA ALA A 846 -35.15 -25.21 -21.67
C ALA A 846 -36.52 -25.20 -22.37
N GLY A 847 -36.69 -25.98 -23.44
CA GLY A 847 -37.99 -26.11 -24.09
C GLY A 847 -39.05 -26.78 -23.21
N SER A 848 -38.65 -27.57 -22.22
CA SER A 848 -39.57 -28.22 -21.28
C SER A 848 -40.14 -27.27 -20.22
N THR A 849 -39.46 -26.15 -19.97
CA THR A 849 -39.90 -25.12 -19.00
C THR A 849 -40.90 -24.14 -19.61
N LEU A 850 -41.19 -24.23 -20.91
CA LEU A 850 -42.22 -23.42 -21.58
C LEU A 850 -43.64 -23.84 -21.18
N PRO A 851 -44.65 -22.95 -21.36
CA PRO A 851 -46.05 -23.27 -21.11
C PRO A 851 -46.58 -24.43 -21.96
N LYS A 852 -47.62 -25.11 -21.46
CA LYS A 852 -48.32 -26.18 -22.21
C LYS A 852 -48.86 -25.63 -23.53
N GLY A 853 -48.53 -26.30 -24.64
CA GLY A 853 -48.93 -25.90 -25.99
C GLY A 853 -47.83 -25.19 -26.79
N MET A 854 -46.71 -24.84 -26.16
CA MET A 854 -45.53 -24.29 -26.82
C MET A 854 -44.38 -25.32 -26.82
N LEU A 855 -43.88 -25.67 -28.02
CA LEU A 855 -42.88 -26.73 -28.19
C LEU A 855 -43.27 -28.01 -27.40
N TRP A 856 -42.42 -28.49 -26.50
CA TRP A 856 -42.68 -29.62 -25.59
C TRP A 856 -42.88 -29.18 -24.14
N GLY A 857 -43.29 -27.93 -23.92
CA GLY A 857 -43.61 -27.37 -22.61
C GLY A 857 -44.63 -28.20 -21.84
N GLY A 858 -44.30 -28.59 -20.61
CA GLY A 858 -45.17 -29.40 -19.75
C GLY A 858 -45.40 -30.86 -20.17
N ARG A 859 -44.63 -31.40 -21.14
CA ARG A 859 -44.69 -32.82 -21.57
C ARG A 859 -43.81 -33.74 -20.72
N PHE A 860 -42.83 -33.21 -20.00
CA PHE A 860 -41.89 -33.99 -19.19
C PHE A 860 -42.25 -34.04 -17.71
N GLN A 861 -42.10 -35.23 -17.12
CA GLN A 861 -42.17 -35.41 -15.67
C GLN A 861 -40.87 -34.96 -14.98
N THR A 862 -40.92 -34.67 -13.68
CA THR A 862 -39.79 -34.14 -12.89
C THR A 862 -38.51 -34.97 -12.99
N TRP A 863 -38.60 -36.30 -13.05
CA TRP A 863 -37.43 -37.18 -13.16
C TRP A 863 -36.77 -37.10 -14.55
N HIS A 864 -37.53 -36.89 -15.63
CA HIS A 864 -36.97 -36.67 -16.96
C HIS A 864 -36.13 -35.39 -16.98
N VAL A 865 -36.64 -34.31 -16.39
CA VAL A 865 -35.93 -33.03 -16.26
C VAL A 865 -34.67 -33.18 -15.39
N GLY A 866 -34.78 -33.90 -14.28
CA GLY A 866 -33.64 -34.23 -13.42
C GLY A 866 -32.57 -35.06 -14.15
N LEU A 867 -32.98 -36.03 -14.97
CA LEU A 867 -32.08 -36.89 -15.74
C LEU A 867 -31.34 -36.11 -16.82
N ILE A 868 -32.07 -35.33 -17.64
CA ILE A 868 -31.50 -34.51 -18.71
C ILE A 868 -30.50 -33.49 -18.13
N GLY A 869 -30.88 -32.79 -17.06
CA GLY A 869 -30.00 -31.83 -16.38
C GLY A 869 -28.78 -32.48 -15.72
N SER A 870 -28.91 -33.71 -15.20
CA SER A 870 -27.80 -34.47 -14.63
C SER A 870 -26.82 -34.93 -15.70
N ILE A 871 -27.31 -35.47 -16.83
CA ILE A 871 -26.47 -35.89 -17.95
C ILE A 871 -25.74 -34.68 -18.55
N SER A 872 -26.43 -33.56 -18.77
CA SER A 872 -25.78 -32.32 -19.23
C SER A 872 -24.67 -31.85 -18.27
N SER A 873 -24.94 -31.90 -16.96
CA SER A 873 -23.96 -31.53 -15.93
C SER A 873 -22.76 -32.49 -15.90
N LEU A 874 -23.00 -33.79 -16.03
CA LEU A 874 -21.95 -34.82 -16.10
C LEU A 874 -21.12 -34.71 -17.37
N LEU A 875 -21.72 -34.40 -18.52
CA LEU A 875 -21.00 -34.11 -19.76
C LEU A 875 -20.13 -32.87 -19.60
N GLY A 876 -20.62 -31.82 -18.93
CA GLY A 876 -19.79 -30.67 -18.57
C GLY A 876 -18.60 -31.02 -17.68
N LEU A 877 -18.82 -31.88 -16.67
CA LEU A 877 -17.75 -32.39 -15.80
C LEU A 877 -16.77 -33.30 -16.56
N TYR A 878 -17.27 -34.12 -17.48
CA TYR A 878 -16.45 -34.96 -18.33
C TYR A 878 -15.61 -34.13 -19.29
N GLN A 879 -16.16 -33.10 -19.96
CA GLN A 879 -15.39 -32.16 -20.78
C GLN A 879 -14.27 -31.51 -19.96
N TYR A 880 -14.56 -31.15 -18.70
CA TYR A 880 -13.57 -30.63 -17.77
C TYR A 880 -12.46 -31.66 -17.46
N VAL A 881 -12.81 -32.90 -17.08
CA VAL A 881 -11.83 -33.97 -16.79
C VAL A 881 -11.06 -34.41 -18.05
N ALA A 882 -11.70 -34.43 -19.21
CA ALA A 882 -11.11 -34.86 -20.47
C ALA A 882 -10.18 -33.77 -21.04
N LYS A 883 -10.52 -32.47 -20.94
CA LYS A 883 -9.57 -31.37 -21.22
C LYS A 883 -8.33 -31.48 -20.33
N LYS A 884 -8.51 -31.79 -19.04
CA LYS A 884 -7.42 -32.03 -18.06
C LYS A 884 -6.53 -33.22 -18.43
N ARG A 885 -7.07 -34.31 -18.97
CA ARG A 885 -6.30 -35.48 -19.46
C ARG A 885 -5.55 -35.21 -20.74
N ILE A 886 -6.10 -34.39 -21.63
CA ILE A 886 -5.51 -34.09 -22.93
C ILE A 886 -4.32 -33.14 -22.79
N VAL A 887 -4.44 -32.09 -21.95
CA VAL A 887 -3.32 -31.21 -21.59
C VAL A 887 -2.16 -32.03 -20.98
N LYS A 888 -2.47 -33.13 -20.28
CA LYS A 888 -1.51 -34.07 -19.71
C LYS A 888 -0.89 -35.08 -20.70
N GLN A 889 -1.41 -35.18 -21.93
CA GLN A 889 -0.89 -36.03 -23.01
C GLN A 889 -0.23 -35.23 -24.15
N SER A 890 -0.49 -33.93 -24.22
CA SER A 890 0.16 -32.98 -25.13
C SER A 890 1.30 -32.18 -24.49
N SER A 891 1.50 -32.35 -23.17
CA SER A 891 2.75 -32.14 -22.45
C SER A 891 3.42 -33.48 -22.27
#